data_AF-A0A1H8EF37-F1
#
_entry.id   AF-A0A1H8EF37-F1
#
_cell.length_a   1.000
_cell.length_b   1.000
_cell.length_c   1.000
_cell.angle_alpha   90.00
_cell.angle_beta   90.00
_cell.angle_gamma   90.00
#
_symmetry.space_group_name_H-M   'P 1'
#
loop_
_entity.id
_entity.type
_entity.pdbx_description
1 polymer ?
#
loop_
_entity_poly.entity_id
_entity_poly.type
_entity_poly.pdbx_seq_one_letter_code
_entity_poly.pdbx_strand_id
1 'polypeptide(L)'
;MDISRVATVLADASPAAGLLGLLVLKVAVRRRQAERHELPGPHPRWHDIGPEVRQLRRRARRYRAAVLARRAFVVAACWLGLATLVLAERDHDARGDAVRGTVTVGLAAAAVGLTALSRSLSHPMYARQRGASAGPRHSLPGTGWRLAAGAIFYPFAFFFGPLLFLYGLLAMALAVSGTMGPEVGWPIVLGVSAASLLAGPFTSVVRRIDGRGLRHRSPRAVEVLRQDQRPYFLYLRTFQDDTVEIRAGAMSRRGLIDELSFRRRMPFEETLAWRFQHYGPIIAGNDPNAEGLATLGAAKIFLSLHPWNAWEQEVRDVAEGSRAVVVSAAPMELRAGVRYELGMLGGAMAPHPLVLVIPPNRTWSPWRAAWARANPALRKVLRFVPAYVPPPDVATRWATFCDFVSAWPLFEGIRPLNRTGAAHLLVYVPGEGWSAWGAQRRTEWTYAVCLMRAMEYAMGRWPVPPAAAVPAPGPRPGAGPGPGPGPGPGPRWAAPAPPPRWAPGPGGWGWGPKAASPQPTSPPATPPPAAGPRNLPPRTAAPQAAAPERGVVPATVRSALGLMYAAMALYVLAGVIGIGAFRDWERAGGSSAYYVAQPRPVGDSPVADVVFFLVVPLAVWLWVVRRCLRGSEVGRSAATVLCGAGGLAAASLAVTAVHGFASRAGELLFVLPALAAVVLLWSARSAPHFDDDRPLLRGFATGGGPRWGPAAAPAAASESGPGVEPLLGPGAHKHRPGTVPPTVRAALRLIYGAMGFAVLSEAFIAHRIATTLPTASDPGSPATTAATPTVSAAVFANVLIALSLIGLWVWLAHLCRRGVRGARIAATLLALPACCVAAPLLLLFTSGVAQHAVLALFALSGLSAITLLWIPPSAGHFAPPTPPPASPAP
;
A
#
# COMPACT_ATOMS: atom_id res chain seq x y z
N MET A 1 -17.08 54.40 -5.72
CA MET A 1 -16.22 53.32 -5.18
C MET A 1 -16.44 52.11 -6.07
N ASP A 2 -15.41 51.70 -6.81
CA ASP A 2 -15.53 50.80 -7.96
C ASP A 2 -15.81 49.36 -7.50
N ILE A 3 -17.01 48.85 -7.80
CA ILE A 3 -17.47 47.50 -7.41
C ILE A 3 -16.56 46.42 -7.99
N SER A 4 -15.90 46.69 -9.13
CA SER A 4 -14.91 45.79 -9.71
C SER A 4 -13.68 45.61 -8.80
N ARG A 5 -13.19 46.68 -8.15
CA ARG A 5 -12.06 46.62 -7.22
C ARG A 5 -12.39 45.87 -5.95
N VAL A 6 -13.60 46.05 -5.40
CA VAL A 6 -14.08 45.32 -4.23
C VAL A 6 -14.26 43.83 -4.54
N ALA A 7 -14.75 43.48 -5.75
CA ALA A 7 -14.86 42.11 -6.20
C ALA A 7 -13.50 41.42 -6.41
N THR A 8 -12.48 42.10 -6.97
CA THR A 8 -11.11 41.55 -7.04
C THR A 8 -10.49 41.36 -5.67
N VAL A 9 -10.66 42.31 -4.74
CA VAL A 9 -10.12 42.18 -3.37
C VAL A 9 -10.81 41.06 -2.60
N LEU A 10 -12.12 40.86 -2.78
CA LEU A 10 -12.86 39.72 -2.19
C LEU A 10 -12.53 38.39 -2.87
N ALA A 11 -12.32 38.36 -4.18
CA ALA A 11 -11.88 37.18 -4.92
C ALA A 11 -10.46 36.74 -4.51
N ASP A 12 -9.55 37.70 -4.28
CA ASP A 12 -8.19 37.44 -3.81
C ASP A 12 -8.11 37.11 -2.31
N ALA A 13 -9.03 37.64 -1.49
CA ALA A 13 -9.09 37.34 -0.06
C ALA A 13 -9.76 35.98 0.24
N SER A 14 -10.67 35.49 -0.61
CA SER A 14 -11.47 34.28 -0.35
C SER A 14 -10.67 32.97 -0.18
N PRO A 15 -9.59 32.68 -0.94
CA PRO A 15 -8.85 31.44 -0.80
C PRO A 15 -7.92 31.48 0.43
N ALA A 16 -7.33 32.65 0.71
CA ALA A 16 -6.50 32.86 1.89
C ALA A 16 -7.33 32.81 3.18
N ALA A 17 -8.52 33.43 3.20
CA ALA A 17 -9.46 33.34 4.31
C ALA A 17 -10.01 31.91 4.49
N GLY A 18 -10.32 31.21 3.40
CA GLY A 18 -10.73 29.81 3.42
C GLY A 18 -9.63 28.87 3.94
N LEU A 19 -8.38 29.04 3.49
CA LEU A 19 -7.22 28.30 3.98
C LEU A 19 -6.96 28.60 5.45
N LEU A 20 -7.02 29.87 5.87
CA LEU A 20 -6.87 30.28 7.27
C LEU A 20 -7.98 29.68 8.12
N GLY A 21 -9.24 29.74 7.67
CA GLY A 21 -10.40 29.13 8.34
C GLY A 21 -10.25 27.62 8.50
N LEU A 22 -9.82 26.91 7.46
CA LEU A 22 -9.50 25.47 7.53
C LEU A 22 -8.34 25.18 8.49
N LEU A 23 -7.33 26.06 8.54
CA LEU A 23 -6.20 25.94 9.45
C LEU A 23 -6.61 26.15 10.91
N VAL A 24 -7.41 27.18 11.18
CA VAL A 24 -8.01 27.48 12.49
C VAL A 24 -8.92 26.34 12.94
N LEU A 25 -9.83 25.87 12.08
CA LEU A 25 -10.70 24.73 12.38
C LEU A 25 -9.89 23.48 12.68
N LYS A 26 -8.87 23.19 11.86
CA LYS A 26 -7.96 22.05 12.07
C LYS A 26 -7.16 22.18 13.37
N VAL A 27 -6.76 23.39 13.77
CA VAL A 27 -6.07 23.65 15.04
C VAL A 27 -7.04 23.49 16.21
N ALA A 28 -8.26 24.01 16.12
CA ALA A 28 -9.31 23.91 17.13
C ALA A 28 -9.74 22.46 17.36
N VAL A 29 -10.03 21.71 16.30
CA VAL A 29 -10.34 20.27 16.36
C VAL A 29 -9.18 19.49 16.98
N ARG A 30 -7.93 19.81 16.61
CA ARG A 30 -6.74 19.17 17.21
C ARG A 30 -6.58 19.50 18.68
N ARG A 31 -6.92 20.71 19.12
CA ARG A 31 -6.80 21.12 20.52
C ARG A 31 -7.86 20.43 21.37
N ARG A 32 -9.08 20.27 20.85
CA ARG A 32 -10.18 19.55 21.52
C ARG A 32 -9.98 18.03 21.55
N GLN A 33 -9.40 17.42 20.51
CA GLN A 33 -9.18 15.97 20.45
C GLN A 33 -7.95 15.47 21.23
N ALA A 34 -7.19 16.34 21.88
CA ALA A 34 -6.04 15.91 22.66
C ALA A 34 -6.50 15.50 24.06
N GLU A 35 -6.80 14.22 24.23
CA GLU A 35 -6.99 13.60 25.55
C GLU A 35 -5.82 13.97 26.47
N ARG A 36 -6.15 14.47 27.65
CA ARG A 36 -5.19 14.77 28.72
C ARG A 36 -5.51 13.86 29.88
N HIS A 37 -4.48 13.18 30.36
CA HIS A 37 -4.52 12.44 31.61
C HIS A 37 -4.08 13.36 32.73
N GLU A 38 -4.71 13.22 33.88
CA GLU A 38 -4.23 13.83 35.12
C GLU A 38 -2.93 13.17 35.53
N LEU A 39 -1.93 13.98 35.90
CA LEU A 39 -0.70 13.41 36.43
C LEU A 39 -0.97 12.96 37.87
N PRO A 40 -0.42 11.82 38.31
CA PRO A 40 -0.43 11.50 39.73
C PRO A 40 0.31 12.60 40.50
N GLY A 41 -0.02 12.75 41.79
CA GLY A 41 0.72 13.64 42.68
C GLY A 41 2.19 13.23 42.80
N PRO A 42 3.03 14.06 43.45
CA PRO A 42 4.44 13.74 43.68
C PRO A 42 4.58 12.36 44.30
N HIS A 43 5.27 11.45 43.62
CA HIS A 43 5.54 10.10 44.10
C HIS A 43 7.00 9.77 43.75
N PRO A 44 7.79 9.21 44.68
CA PRO A 44 9.25 9.03 44.49
C PRO A 44 9.59 8.14 43.29
N ARG A 45 8.69 7.21 42.96
CA ARG A 45 8.82 6.30 41.82
C ARG A 45 8.05 6.75 40.57
N TRP A 46 7.58 7.99 40.55
CA TRP A 46 6.91 8.59 39.39
C TRP A 46 7.77 9.70 38.79
N HIS A 47 7.91 9.70 37.47
CA HIS A 47 8.70 10.68 36.74
C HIS A 47 7.82 11.34 35.66
N ASP A 48 7.49 12.63 35.83
CA ASP A 48 6.84 13.43 34.78
C ASP A 48 7.88 13.88 33.75
N ILE A 49 7.73 13.38 32.52
CA ILE A 49 8.59 13.72 31.39
C ILE A 49 8.03 14.88 30.52
N GLY A 50 6.93 15.50 30.95
CA GLY A 50 6.28 16.60 30.27
C GLY A 50 7.23 17.76 29.91
N PRO A 51 8.10 18.23 30.82
CA PRO A 51 9.08 19.28 30.56
C PRO A 51 10.05 18.95 29.42
N GLU A 52 10.69 17.78 29.44
CA GLU A 52 11.67 17.35 28.44
C GLU A 52 11.02 17.18 27.07
N VAL A 53 9.78 16.69 27.03
CA VAL A 53 9.02 16.59 25.77
C VAL A 53 8.76 17.96 25.17
N ARG A 54 8.53 19.00 25.97
CA ARG A 54 8.38 20.37 25.47
C ARG A 54 9.68 20.86 24.84
N GLN A 55 10.83 20.61 25.50
CA GLN A 55 12.15 20.96 24.97
C GLN A 55 12.45 20.23 23.66
N LEU A 56 12.23 18.91 23.63
CA LEU A 56 12.44 18.07 22.46
C LEU A 56 11.54 18.49 21.28
N ARG A 57 10.27 18.83 21.54
CA ARG A 57 9.35 19.35 20.52
C ARG A 57 9.75 20.74 19.99
N ARG A 58 10.34 21.60 20.83
CA ARG A 58 10.89 22.90 20.37
C ARG A 58 12.07 22.66 19.43
N ARG A 59 13.02 21.80 19.82
CA ARG A 59 14.16 21.41 18.97
C ARG A 59 13.69 20.77 17.66
N ALA A 60 12.72 19.86 17.71
CA ALA A 60 12.18 19.21 16.53
C ALA A 60 11.44 20.16 15.58
N ARG A 61 10.77 21.19 16.12
CA ARG A 61 10.17 22.26 15.30
C ARG A 61 11.24 23.06 14.57
N ARG A 62 12.34 23.44 15.25
CA ARG A 62 13.48 24.13 14.63
C ARG A 62 14.13 23.28 13.54
N TYR A 63 14.43 22.01 13.84
CA TYR A 63 14.95 21.07 12.83
C TYR A 63 14.01 20.97 11.62
N ARG A 64 12.71 20.84 11.84
CA ARG A 64 11.74 20.72 10.75
C ARG A 64 11.67 22.00 9.93
N ALA A 65 11.72 23.17 10.56
CA ALA A 65 11.80 24.44 9.85
C ALA A 65 13.06 24.49 8.97
N ALA A 66 14.22 24.12 9.50
CA ALA A 66 15.47 24.06 8.73
C ALA A 66 15.38 23.07 7.55
N VAL A 67 14.81 21.88 7.75
CA VAL A 67 14.64 20.88 6.67
C VAL A 67 13.66 21.36 5.60
N LEU A 68 12.55 22.00 6.00
CA LEU A 68 11.57 22.52 5.05
C LEU A 68 12.14 23.72 4.28
N ALA A 69 12.83 24.64 4.95
CA ALA A 69 13.54 25.75 4.31
C ALA A 69 14.55 25.20 3.30
N ARG A 70 15.37 24.20 3.69
CA ARG A 70 16.31 23.56 2.78
C ARG A 70 15.62 23.00 1.54
N ARG A 71 14.52 22.25 1.71
CA ARG A 71 13.78 21.67 0.58
C ARG A 71 13.19 22.76 -0.32
N ALA A 72 12.64 23.83 0.28
CA ALA A 72 12.11 24.97 -0.46
C ALA A 72 13.20 25.65 -1.30
N PHE A 73 14.41 25.84 -0.74
CA PHE A 73 15.53 26.41 -1.49
C PHE A 73 16.00 25.51 -2.64
N VAL A 74 16.08 24.19 -2.45
CA VAL A 74 16.41 23.26 -3.56
C VAL A 74 15.36 23.34 -4.67
N VAL A 75 14.08 23.31 -4.30
CA VAL A 75 12.99 23.36 -5.28
C VAL A 75 12.98 24.69 -6.01
N ALA A 76 13.17 25.81 -5.30
CA ALA A 76 13.29 27.13 -5.89
C ALA A 76 14.48 27.22 -6.84
N ALA A 77 15.65 26.68 -6.46
CA ALA A 77 16.82 26.62 -7.32
C ALA A 77 16.56 25.81 -8.61
N CYS A 78 15.97 24.62 -8.49
CA CYS A 78 15.62 23.79 -9.65
C CYS A 78 14.61 24.49 -10.57
N TRP A 79 13.59 25.14 -10.00
CA TRP A 79 12.57 25.83 -10.77
C TRP A 79 13.15 27.06 -11.48
N LEU A 80 13.95 27.86 -10.78
CA LEU A 80 14.58 29.04 -11.37
C LEU A 80 15.59 28.63 -12.45
N GLY A 81 16.38 27.59 -12.21
CA GLY A 81 17.30 27.03 -13.20
C GLY A 81 16.57 26.54 -14.46
N LEU A 82 15.45 25.82 -14.30
CA LEU A 82 14.62 25.38 -15.42
C LEU A 82 13.99 26.56 -16.17
N ALA A 83 13.44 27.55 -15.44
CA ALA A 83 12.89 28.76 -16.05
C ALA A 83 13.96 29.54 -16.81
N THR A 84 15.20 29.58 -16.30
CA THR A 84 16.34 30.19 -17.00
C THR A 84 16.64 29.44 -18.29
N LEU A 85 16.69 28.11 -18.27
CA LEU A 85 16.90 27.30 -19.47
C LEU A 85 15.81 27.52 -20.53
N VAL A 86 14.54 27.59 -20.11
CA VAL A 86 13.40 27.82 -21.04
C VAL A 86 13.39 29.24 -21.59
N LEU A 87 13.77 30.24 -20.79
CA LEU A 87 13.72 31.65 -21.20
C LEU A 87 14.97 32.09 -21.97
N ALA A 88 16.14 31.49 -21.71
CA ALA A 88 17.38 31.73 -22.45
C ALA A 88 17.25 31.33 -23.94
N GLU A 89 16.31 30.43 -24.24
CA GLU A 89 15.98 30.01 -25.61
C GLU A 89 15.08 31.02 -26.35
N ARG A 90 14.44 31.96 -25.64
CA ARG A 90 13.47 32.91 -26.20
C ARG A 90 14.02 34.32 -26.43
N ASP A 91 14.93 34.78 -25.59
CA ASP A 91 15.57 36.10 -25.70
C ASP A 91 17.01 36.01 -25.20
N HIS A 92 17.98 36.36 -26.06
CA HIS A 92 19.40 36.43 -25.70
C HIS A 92 19.74 37.69 -24.88
N ASP A 93 18.98 37.99 -23.83
CA ASP A 93 19.38 39.00 -22.85
C ASP A 93 20.36 38.41 -21.82
N ALA A 94 21.64 38.49 -22.16
CA ALA A 94 22.75 37.96 -21.35
C ALA A 94 22.75 38.48 -19.89
N ARG A 95 22.20 39.67 -19.62
CA ARG A 95 22.11 40.20 -18.25
C ARG A 95 21.05 39.48 -17.43
N GLY A 96 19.88 39.21 -18.02
CA GLY A 96 18.81 38.46 -17.37
C GLY A 96 19.26 37.05 -16.98
N ASP A 97 20.04 36.39 -17.84
CA ASP A 97 20.57 35.05 -17.60
C ASP A 97 21.62 35.01 -16.49
N ALA A 98 22.52 35.99 -16.44
CA ALA A 98 23.53 36.09 -15.38
C ALA A 98 22.89 36.27 -13.99
N VAL A 99 21.85 37.12 -13.88
CA VAL A 99 21.13 37.33 -12.61
C VAL A 99 20.41 36.05 -12.19
N ARG A 100 19.67 35.39 -13.09
CA ARG A 100 18.95 34.14 -12.77
C ARG A 100 19.90 33.00 -12.41
N GLY A 101 21.04 32.88 -13.11
CA GLY A 101 22.09 31.93 -12.79
C GLY A 101 22.66 32.16 -11.38
N THR A 102 22.98 33.42 -11.05
CA THR A 102 23.51 33.79 -9.72
C THR A 102 22.52 33.48 -8.60
N VAL A 103 21.23 33.79 -8.78
CA VAL A 103 20.17 33.46 -7.80
C VAL A 103 20.04 31.94 -7.65
N THR A 104 20.09 31.19 -8.75
CA THR A 104 20.03 29.71 -8.73
C THR A 104 21.18 29.11 -7.91
N VAL A 105 22.41 29.58 -8.14
CA VAL A 105 23.60 29.15 -7.39
C VAL A 105 23.49 29.55 -5.92
N GLY A 106 23.03 30.77 -5.62
CA GLY A 106 22.81 31.24 -4.25
C GLY A 106 21.78 30.40 -3.48
N LEU A 107 20.66 30.04 -4.11
CA LEU A 107 19.64 29.15 -3.53
C LEU A 107 20.19 27.73 -3.29
N ALA A 108 20.98 27.20 -4.22
CA ALA A 108 21.64 25.91 -4.06
C ALA A 108 22.67 25.92 -2.90
N ALA A 109 23.49 26.97 -2.80
CA ALA A 109 24.44 27.16 -1.70
C ALA A 109 23.74 27.29 -0.34
N ALA A 110 22.64 28.04 -0.26
CA ALA A 110 21.82 28.15 0.94
C ALA A 110 21.25 26.79 1.37
N ALA A 111 20.82 25.95 0.42
CA ALA A 111 20.37 24.59 0.70
C ALA A 111 21.50 23.69 1.25
N VAL A 112 22.74 23.86 0.76
CA VAL A 112 23.92 23.17 1.30
C VAL A 112 24.21 23.64 2.73
N GLY A 113 24.24 24.94 2.99
CA GLY A 113 24.45 25.51 4.33
C GLY A 113 23.41 25.03 5.36
N LEU A 114 22.13 24.99 4.97
CA LEU A 114 21.06 24.45 5.82
C LEU A 114 21.18 22.96 6.10
N THR A 115 21.96 22.21 5.30
CA THR A 115 22.23 20.80 5.60
C THR A 115 23.06 20.64 6.87
N ALA A 116 24.09 21.47 7.08
CA ALA A 116 24.88 21.46 8.31
C ALA A 116 24.02 21.83 9.53
N LEU A 117 23.21 22.89 9.42
CA LEU A 117 22.25 23.28 10.47
C LEU A 117 21.22 22.18 10.76
N SER A 118 20.71 21.51 9.73
CA SER A 118 19.79 20.38 9.93
C SER A 118 20.46 19.23 10.69
N ARG A 119 21.75 18.96 10.42
CA ARG A 119 22.50 17.92 11.14
C ARG A 119 22.72 18.29 12.61
N SER A 120 23.10 19.53 12.93
CA SER A 120 23.30 19.97 14.32
C SER A 120 21.99 19.99 15.13
N LEU A 121 20.88 20.37 14.49
CA LEU A 121 19.56 20.36 15.12
C LEU A 121 18.97 18.96 15.27
N SER A 122 19.48 17.95 14.53
CA SER A 122 19.03 16.57 14.67
C SER A 122 19.34 16.05 16.07
N HIS A 123 18.36 15.41 16.70
CA HIS A 123 18.53 14.81 18.02
C HIS A 123 18.91 13.34 17.83
N PRO A 124 19.90 12.79 18.58
CA PRO A 124 20.37 11.41 18.41
C PRO A 124 19.24 10.38 18.40
N MET A 125 18.29 10.48 19.33
CA MET A 125 17.11 9.61 19.33
C MET A 125 16.32 9.59 18.01
N TYR A 126 16.28 10.69 17.26
CA TYR A 126 15.58 10.76 15.97
C TYR A 126 16.52 10.63 14.79
N ALA A 127 17.83 10.69 15.03
CA ALA A 127 18.80 10.33 14.03
C ALA A 127 18.60 8.84 13.72
N ARG A 128 18.64 8.50 12.44
CA ARG A 128 18.55 7.11 12.02
C ARG A 128 19.78 6.41 12.57
N GLN A 129 19.59 5.56 13.58
CA GLN A 129 20.70 4.86 14.20
C GLN A 129 21.44 4.07 13.12
N ARG A 130 22.73 4.36 12.97
CA ARG A 130 23.64 3.63 12.07
C ARG A 130 23.98 2.29 12.73
N GLY A 131 23.00 1.41 12.88
CA GLY A 131 23.25 0.04 13.33
C GLY A 131 23.97 -0.76 12.25
N ALA A 132 24.57 -1.90 12.62
CA ALA A 132 25.41 -2.79 11.80
C ALA A 132 24.81 -3.22 10.44
N SER A 133 23.49 -3.12 10.24
CA SER A 133 22.82 -3.35 8.95
C SER A 133 22.87 -2.13 7.99
N ALA A 134 23.53 -1.05 8.39
CA ALA A 134 23.97 0.01 7.50
C ALA A 134 25.20 -0.44 6.70
N GLY A 135 25.12 -1.59 6.01
CA GLY A 135 25.87 -1.77 4.77
C GLY A 135 25.62 -0.55 3.85
N PRO A 136 26.45 -0.29 2.83
CA PRO A 136 26.61 0.99 2.11
C PRO A 136 25.34 1.48 1.38
N ARG A 137 24.28 1.74 2.15
CA ARG A 137 22.95 2.23 1.80
C ARG A 137 22.94 3.75 1.66
N HIS A 138 24.08 4.38 1.96
CA HIS A 138 24.44 5.72 1.52
C HIS A 138 25.36 5.68 0.31
N SER A 139 25.28 4.65 -0.53
CA SER A 139 25.81 4.79 -1.88
C SER A 139 25.18 6.05 -2.49
N LEU A 140 26.04 6.93 -3.00
CA LEU A 140 25.65 8.08 -3.81
C LEU A 140 24.46 7.77 -4.75
N PRO A 141 24.40 6.61 -5.44
CA PRO A 141 23.23 6.25 -6.25
C PRO A 141 21.94 6.07 -5.45
N GLY A 142 21.97 5.52 -4.23
CA GLY A 142 20.78 5.40 -3.39
C GLY A 142 20.22 6.76 -2.95
N THR A 143 21.10 7.74 -2.71
CA THR A 143 20.69 9.13 -2.42
C THR A 143 20.21 9.83 -3.68
N GLY A 144 20.91 9.64 -4.81
CA GLY A 144 20.51 10.13 -6.13
C GLY A 144 19.13 9.65 -6.54
N TRP A 145 18.80 8.36 -6.34
CA TRP A 145 17.47 7.83 -6.62
C TRP A 145 16.38 8.38 -5.71
N ARG A 146 16.67 8.66 -4.44
CA ARG A 146 15.69 9.31 -3.54
C ARG A 146 15.50 10.78 -3.91
N LEU A 147 16.56 11.45 -4.36
CA LEU A 147 16.49 12.81 -4.87
C LEU A 147 15.75 12.85 -6.21
N ALA A 148 15.95 11.89 -7.11
CA ALA A 148 15.26 11.79 -8.40
C ALA A 148 13.78 11.40 -8.22
N ALA A 149 13.48 10.37 -7.43
CA ALA A 149 12.10 10.05 -7.06
C ALA A 149 11.46 11.20 -6.31
N GLY A 150 12.20 11.89 -5.45
CA GLY A 150 11.79 13.13 -4.84
C GLY A 150 11.51 14.21 -5.88
N ALA A 151 12.41 14.46 -6.82
CA ALA A 151 12.31 15.48 -7.85
C ALA A 151 11.24 15.18 -8.90
N ILE A 152 10.77 13.94 -9.03
CA ILE A 152 9.61 13.61 -9.89
C ILE A 152 8.32 13.70 -9.06
N PHE A 153 8.31 13.11 -7.87
CA PHE A 153 7.09 12.99 -7.06
C PHE A 153 6.75 14.27 -6.29
N TYR A 154 7.74 15.08 -5.90
CA TYR A 154 7.50 16.39 -5.26
C TYR A 154 6.83 17.36 -6.23
N PRO A 155 7.35 17.59 -7.45
CA PRO A 155 6.64 18.42 -8.43
C PRO A 155 5.23 17.93 -8.68
N PHE A 156 5.05 16.62 -8.86
CA PHE A 156 3.72 16.08 -9.09
C PHE A 156 2.76 16.30 -7.89
N ALA A 157 3.19 15.98 -6.67
CA ALA A 157 2.32 16.05 -5.50
C ALA A 157 2.13 17.48 -4.94
N PHE A 158 3.16 18.34 -5.02
CA PHE A 158 3.14 19.70 -4.48
C PHE A 158 2.84 20.79 -5.50
N PHE A 159 3.12 20.57 -6.78
CA PHE A 159 2.79 21.52 -7.82
C PHE A 159 1.57 21.04 -8.59
N PHE A 160 1.57 19.83 -9.14
CA PHE A 160 0.46 19.38 -9.99
C PHE A 160 -0.88 19.31 -9.24
N GLY A 161 -0.91 18.78 -8.01
CA GLY A 161 -2.13 18.76 -7.19
C GLY A 161 -2.69 20.17 -6.91
N PRO A 162 -1.91 21.08 -6.29
CA PRO A 162 -2.33 22.45 -6.02
C PRO A 162 -2.53 23.31 -7.28
N LEU A 163 -1.78 23.07 -8.35
CA LEU A 163 -1.93 23.76 -9.65
C LEU A 163 -3.21 23.30 -10.33
N LEU A 164 -3.52 22.00 -10.36
CA LEU A 164 -4.82 21.51 -10.84
C LEU A 164 -5.96 22.06 -9.97
N PHE A 165 -5.76 22.14 -8.65
CA PHE A 165 -6.74 22.73 -7.75
C PHE A 165 -6.94 24.24 -8.01
N LEU A 166 -5.85 24.99 -8.18
CA LEU A 166 -5.88 26.42 -8.48
C LEU A 166 -6.45 26.67 -9.88
N TYR A 167 -6.11 25.84 -10.86
CA TYR A 167 -6.66 25.88 -12.21
C TYR A 167 -8.15 25.54 -12.21
N GLY A 168 -8.58 24.61 -11.37
CA GLY A 168 -10.00 24.32 -11.12
C GLY A 168 -10.73 25.46 -10.45
N LEU A 169 -10.11 26.11 -9.46
CA LEU A 169 -10.68 27.32 -8.82
C LEU A 169 -10.74 28.50 -9.80
N LEU A 170 -9.71 28.69 -10.62
CA LEU A 170 -9.65 29.73 -11.63
C LEU A 170 -10.70 29.47 -12.72
N ALA A 171 -10.80 28.25 -13.23
CA ALA A 171 -11.83 27.87 -14.18
C ALA A 171 -13.24 28.00 -13.59
N MET A 172 -13.42 27.66 -12.30
CA MET A 172 -14.67 27.89 -11.59
C MET A 172 -14.99 29.39 -11.48
N ALA A 173 -14.01 30.22 -11.13
CA ALA A 173 -14.17 31.67 -11.05
C ALA A 173 -14.49 32.30 -12.41
N LEU A 174 -13.81 31.85 -13.47
CA LEU A 174 -14.03 32.29 -14.85
C LEU A 174 -15.40 31.82 -15.39
N ALA A 175 -15.86 30.64 -14.98
CA ALA A 175 -17.19 30.13 -15.31
C ALA A 175 -18.29 30.90 -14.58
N VAL A 176 -18.09 31.20 -13.29
CA VAL A 176 -19.04 31.98 -12.47
C VAL A 176 -19.10 33.44 -12.93
N SER A 177 -17.98 34.01 -13.39
CA SER A 177 -17.96 35.37 -13.94
C SER A 177 -18.54 35.48 -15.35
N GLY A 178 -18.98 34.37 -15.96
CA GLY A 178 -19.52 34.31 -17.31
C GLY A 178 -18.47 34.49 -18.42
N THR A 179 -17.18 34.61 -18.07
CA THR A 179 -16.07 34.79 -19.03
C THR A 179 -15.73 33.50 -19.78
N MET A 180 -15.91 32.34 -19.14
CA MET A 180 -15.95 31.06 -19.83
C MET A 180 -17.40 30.61 -19.92
N GLY A 181 -17.86 30.31 -21.12
CA GLY A 181 -19.18 29.70 -21.32
C GLY A 181 -19.32 28.43 -20.44
N PRO A 182 -20.54 28.14 -19.93
CA PRO A 182 -20.77 27.01 -19.02
C PRO A 182 -20.29 25.67 -19.59
N GLU A 183 -20.21 25.56 -20.91
CA GLU A 183 -19.67 24.42 -21.67
C GLU A 183 -18.21 24.07 -21.33
N VAL A 184 -17.37 25.04 -20.97
CA VAL A 184 -15.93 24.85 -20.69
C VAL A 184 -15.64 24.84 -19.19
N GLY A 185 -16.39 25.64 -18.42
CA GLY A 185 -16.21 25.76 -16.97
C GLY A 185 -16.51 24.48 -16.19
N TRP A 186 -17.64 23.83 -16.47
CA TRP A 186 -18.08 22.65 -15.73
C TRP A 186 -17.18 21.41 -15.91
N PRO A 187 -16.71 21.06 -17.12
CA PRO A 187 -15.76 19.96 -17.30
C PRO A 187 -14.46 20.14 -16.52
N ILE A 188 -13.92 21.36 -16.44
CA ILE A 188 -12.69 21.62 -15.67
C ILE A 188 -12.94 21.44 -14.17
N VAL A 189 -14.06 21.97 -13.65
CA VAL A 189 -14.46 21.78 -12.25
C VAL A 189 -14.66 20.29 -11.93
N LEU A 190 -15.33 19.54 -12.80
CA LEU A 190 -15.53 18.10 -12.65
C LEU A 190 -14.21 17.32 -12.73
N GLY A 191 -13.33 17.66 -13.67
CA GLY A 191 -12.01 17.04 -13.83
C GLY A 191 -11.12 17.25 -12.60
N VAL A 192 -11.08 18.46 -12.05
CA VAL A 192 -10.32 18.77 -10.84
C VAL A 192 -10.92 18.12 -9.59
N SER A 193 -12.25 18.07 -9.51
CA SER A 193 -12.95 17.37 -8.43
C SER A 193 -12.68 15.86 -8.48
N ALA A 194 -12.75 15.25 -9.67
CA ALA A 194 -12.42 13.84 -9.88
C ALA A 194 -10.96 13.53 -9.56
N ALA A 195 -10.01 14.35 -10.03
CA ALA A 195 -8.59 14.20 -9.72
C ALA A 195 -8.32 14.30 -8.20
N SER A 196 -8.98 15.23 -7.51
CA SER A 196 -8.91 15.40 -6.06
C SER A 196 -9.48 14.19 -5.30
N LEU A 197 -10.60 13.64 -5.78
CA LEU A 197 -11.21 12.43 -5.22
C LEU A 197 -10.33 11.19 -5.44
N LEU A 198 -9.63 11.09 -6.57
CA LEU A 198 -8.73 9.99 -6.91
C LEU A 198 -7.37 10.06 -6.20
N ALA A 199 -6.91 11.25 -5.82
CA ALA A 199 -5.65 11.42 -5.07
C ALA A 199 -5.67 10.70 -3.71
N GLY A 200 -6.81 10.66 -3.04
CA GLY A 200 -7.02 9.93 -1.77
C GLY A 200 -6.75 8.41 -1.88
N PRO A 201 -7.48 7.66 -2.73
CA PRO A 201 -7.24 6.24 -2.94
C PRO A 201 -5.86 5.97 -3.55
N PHE A 202 -5.36 6.80 -4.47
CA PHE A 202 -4.01 6.65 -5.01
C PHE A 202 -2.94 6.69 -3.91
N THR A 203 -2.96 7.72 -3.05
CA THR A 203 -2.02 7.82 -1.92
C THR A 203 -2.18 6.65 -0.94
N SER A 204 -3.40 6.12 -0.75
CA SER A 204 -3.66 4.93 0.06
C SER A 204 -3.01 3.66 -0.54
N VAL A 205 -3.15 3.44 -1.86
CA VAL A 205 -2.54 2.31 -2.57
C VAL A 205 -1.02 2.39 -2.50
N VAL A 206 -0.45 3.56 -2.81
CA VAL A 206 0.99 3.80 -2.75
C VAL A 206 1.55 3.52 -1.34
N ARG A 207 0.82 3.92 -0.28
CA ARG A 207 1.20 3.57 1.11
C ARG A 207 1.11 2.09 1.42
N ARG A 208 0.11 1.38 0.89
CA ARG A 208 0.01 -0.08 1.07
C ARG A 208 1.17 -0.80 0.38
N ILE A 209 1.56 -0.34 -0.81
CA ILE A 209 2.71 -0.87 -1.54
C ILE A 209 4.00 -0.60 -0.77
N ASP A 210 4.21 0.63 -0.28
CA ASP A 210 5.39 0.98 0.53
C ASP A 210 5.43 0.15 1.83
N GLY A 211 4.31 0.05 2.54
CA GLY A 211 4.18 -0.77 3.74
C GLY A 211 4.47 -2.25 3.50
N ARG A 212 3.97 -2.84 2.40
CA ARG A 212 4.32 -4.21 2.00
C ARG A 212 5.81 -4.33 1.64
N GLY A 213 6.35 -3.37 0.89
CA GLY A 213 7.75 -3.33 0.52
C GLY A 213 8.68 -3.26 1.73
N LEU A 214 8.29 -2.50 2.76
CA LEU A 214 8.99 -2.45 4.05
C LEU A 214 8.88 -3.79 4.78
N ARG A 215 7.73 -4.47 4.76
CA ARG A 215 7.55 -5.80 5.39
C ARG A 215 8.42 -6.87 4.73
N HIS A 216 8.54 -6.87 3.41
CA HIS A 216 9.46 -7.77 2.72
C HIS A 216 10.94 -7.49 3.04
N ARG A 217 11.24 -6.29 3.54
CA ARG A 217 12.59 -5.88 3.94
C ARG A 217 12.85 -6.01 5.44
N SER A 218 11.86 -6.37 6.25
CA SER A 218 12.10 -6.55 7.68
C SER A 218 12.98 -7.79 7.88
N PRO A 219 14.17 -7.64 8.49
CA PRO A 219 15.04 -8.77 8.77
C PRO A 219 14.36 -9.71 9.77
N ARG A 220 14.55 -11.03 9.59
CA ARG A 220 14.11 -12.04 10.55
C ARG A 220 14.89 -11.88 11.85
N ALA A 221 14.33 -12.28 13.00
CA ALA A 221 14.99 -12.17 14.29
C ALA A 221 16.40 -12.79 14.30
N VAL A 222 16.56 -13.99 13.74
CA VAL A 222 17.87 -14.65 13.62
C VAL A 222 18.90 -13.78 12.90
N GLU A 223 18.50 -13.11 11.82
CA GLU A 223 19.40 -12.23 11.05
C GLU A 223 19.74 -10.96 11.84
N VAL A 224 18.76 -10.40 12.57
CA VAL A 224 18.99 -9.23 13.43
C VAL A 224 19.95 -9.57 14.55
N LEU A 225 19.75 -10.70 15.24
CA LEU A 225 20.60 -11.13 16.35
C LEU A 225 22.02 -11.50 15.88
N ARG A 226 22.17 -12.05 14.67
CA ARG A 226 23.50 -12.25 14.06
C ARG A 226 24.22 -10.93 13.78
N GLN A 227 23.49 -9.93 13.27
CA GLN A 227 24.05 -8.63 12.92
C GLN A 227 24.28 -7.72 14.14
N ASP A 228 23.50 -7.87 15.20
CA ASP A 228 23.51 -7.02 16.39
C ASP A 228 23.68 -7.89 17.64
N GLN A 229 24.93 -8.01 18.09
CA GLN A 229 25.34 -8.86 19.23
C GLN A 229 24.99 -8.24 20.60
N ARG A 230 24.35 -7.07 20.63
CA ARG A 230 23.92 -6.46 21.91
C ARG A 230 22.81 -7.31 22.54
N PRO A 231 22.73 -7.39 23.87
CA PRO A 231 21.65 -8.09 24.55
C PRO A 231 20.27 -7.64 24.04
N TYR A 232 19.43 -8.60 23.65
CA TYR A 232 18.15 -8.33 23.02
C TYR A 232 17.02 -8.14 24.04
N PHE A 233 15.93 -7.51 23.61
CA PHE A 233 14.70 -7.36 24.38
C PHE A 233 13.63 -8.30 23.82
N LEU A 234 12.99 -9.10 24.66
CA LEU A 234 11.81 -9.88 24.25
C LEU A 234 10.56 -9.03 24.42
N TYR A 235 9.77 -8.84 23.37
CA TYR A 235 8.52 -8.10 23.41
C TYR A 235 7.31 -9.03 23.35
N LEU A 236 6.64 -9.18 24.51
CA LEU A 236 5.40 -9.91 24.69
C LEU A 236 4.21 -8.98 24.50
N ARG A 237 3.26 -9.41 23.66
CA ARG A 237 2.08 -8.60 23.34
C ARG A 237 0.96 -9.45 22.76
N THR A 238 -0.24 -8.88 22.72
CA THR A 238 -1.31 -9.46 21.89
C THR A 238 -1.14 -9.06 20.43
N PHE A 239 -1.45 -9.96 19.49
CA PHE A 239 -1.45 -9.65 18.05
C PHE A 239 -2.47 -8.57 17.67
N GLN A 240 -3.50 -8.36 18.50
CA GLN A 240 -4.47 -7.28 18.30
C GLN A 240 -3.84 -5.89 18.49
N ASP A 241 -2.78 -5.80 19.30
CA ASP A 241 -2.07 -4.54 19.58
C ASP A 241 -1.25 -4.05 18.36
N ASP A 242 -0.95 -4.90 17.38
CA ASP A 242 -0.25 -4.55 16.12
C ASP A 242 -0.98 -3.45 15.34
N THR A 243 -2.29 -3.37 15.52
CA THR A 243 -3.15 -2.39 14.85
C THR A 243 -3.28 -1.07 15.61
N VAL A 244 -2.72 -0.99 16.83
CA VAL A 244 -2.71 0.25 17.61
C VAL A 244 -1.79 1.23 16.88
N GLU A 245 -2.36 2.30 16.36
CA GLU A 245 -1.60 3.35 15.68
C GLU A 245 -1.35 4.51 16.65
N ILE A 246 -0.12 5.00 16.67
CA ILE A 246 0.21 6.27 17.31
C ILE A 246 0.41 7.35 16.26
N ARG A 247 0.14 8.60 16.66
CA ARG A 247 0.45 9.74 15.81
C ARG A 247 1.97 9.95 15.71
N ALA A 248 2.55 9.52 14.60
CA ALA A 248 3.94 9.78 14.26
C ALA A 248 4.19 11.29 14.10
N GLY A 249 5.20 11.78 14.82
CA GLY A 249 5.91 13.02 14.57
C GLY A 249 6.45 13.09 13.15
N ALA A 250 6.96 14.25 12.75
CA ALA A 250 7.54 14.40 11.41
C ALA A 250 8.87 13.65 11.28
N MET A 251 9.59 13.46 12.39
CA MET A 251 10.94 12.88 12.41
C MET A 251 10.97 11.35 12.41
N SER A 252 9.90 10.69 12.86
CA SER A 252 9.83 9.23 12.95
C SER A 252 9.38 8.55 11.67
N ARG A 253 8.97 9.33 10.66
CA ARG A 253 8.42 8.79 9.42
C ARG A 253 9.50 8.18 8.56
N ARG A 254 9.22 7.01 8.02
CA ARG A 254 10.12 6.28 7.15
C ARG A 254 9.60 6.34 5.72
N GLY A 255 10.46 6.76 4.80
CA GLY A 255 10.13 6.79 3.39
C GLY A 255 9.54 8.12 2.93
N LEU A 256 9.72 8.37 1.64
CA LEU A 256 9.32 9.61 0.98
C LEU A 256 7.80 9.80 1.05
N ILE A 257 7.05 8.72 0.87
CA ILE A 257 5.57 8.74 0.87
C ILE A 257 5.02 9.07 2.25
N ASP A 258 5.54 8.47 3.31
CA ASP A 258 5.05 8.73 4.67
C ASP A 258 5.40 10.15 5.14
N GLU A 259 6.56 10.69 4.75
CA GLU A 259 6.90 12.10 4.94
C GLU A 259 5.88 13.04 4.26
N LEU A 260 5.46 12.70 3.04
CA LEU A 260 4.47 13.46 2.27
C LEU A 260 3.04 13.22 2.77
N SER A 261 2.76 12.08 3.39
CA SER A 261 1.40 11.71 3.76
C SER A 261 0.82 12.68 4.79
N PHE A 262 -0.39 13.17 4.51
CA PHE A 262 -1.12 14.01 5.46
C PHE A 262 -1.56 13.22 6.70
N ARG A 263 -1.75 11.89 6.55
CA ARG A 263 -2.16 10.98 7.62
C ARG A 263 -0.95 10.51 8.44
N ARG A 264 -0.75 11.20 9.55
CA ARG A 264 0.41 11.13 10.46
C ARG A 264 0.36 9.97 11.46
N ARG A 265 0.04 8.75 11.02
CA ARG A 265 -0.12 7.59 11.92
C ARG A 265 0.83 6.47 11.52
N MET A 266 1.38 5.78 12.51
CA MET A 266 2.30 4.64 12.38
C MET A 266 1.90 3.60 13.44
N PRO A 267 2.10 2.29 13.18
CA PRO A 267 1.94 1.27 14.22
C PRO A 267 2.75 1.63 15.48
N PHE A 268 2.11 1.50 16.64
CA PHE A 268 2.71 1.82 17.93
C PHE A 268 3.92 0.91 18.20
N GLU A 269 3.80 -0.37 17.86
CA GLU A 269 4.92 -1.31 17.89
C GLU A 269 6.13 -0.79 17.10
N GLU A 270 5.93 -0.33 15.85
CA GLU A 270 7.04 0.13 15.02
C GLU A 270 7.77 1.32 15.67
N THR A 271 7.00 2.18 16.34
CA THR A 271 7.56 3.27 17.14
C THR A 271 8.40 2.71 18.29
N LEU A 272 7.86 1.78 19.09
CA LEU A 272 8.58 1.19 20.22
C LEU A 272 9.84 0.46 19.77
N ALA A 273 9.72 -0.43 18.79
CA ALA A 273 10.83 -1.24 18.29
C ALA A 273 12.00 -0.37 17.82
N TRP A 274 11.69 0.75 17.14
CA TRP A 274 12.71 1.69 16.72
C TRP A 274 13.39 2.42 17.89
N ARG A 275 12.66 2.71 18.98
CA ARG A 275 13.27 3.30 20.18
C ARG A 275 14.14 2.31 20.91
N PHE A 276 13.67 1.08 21.10
CA PHE A 276 14.44 0.02 21.76
C PHE A 276 15.72 -0.33 21.01
N GLN A 277 15.74 -0.23 19.68
CA GLN A 277 16.95 -0.46 18.87
C GLN A 277 18.18 0.36 19.34
N HIS A 278 17.96 1.49 20.01
CA HIS A 278 19.05 2.29 20.61
C HIS A 278 19.79 1.53 21.71
N TYR A 279 19.09 0.68 22.46
CA TYR A 279 19.60 -0.08 23.60
C TYR A 279 19.97 -1.52 23.24
N GLY A 280 19.24 -2.11 22.28
CA GLY A 280 19.47 -3.47 21.80
C GLY A 280 18.41 -3.90 20.78
N PRO A 281 18.62 -5.00 20.05
CA PRO A 281 17.61 -5.52 19.16
C PRO A 281 16.38 -5.97 19.95
N ILE A 282 15.19 -5.71 19.42
CA ILE A 282 13.92 -6.14 20.02
C ILE A 282 13.30 -7.23 19.17
N ILE A 283 12.97 -8.34 19.81
CA ILE A 283 12.36 -9.52 19.18
C ILE A 283 10.95 -9.73 19.69
N ALA A 284 10.07 -10.29 18.87
CA ALA A 284 8.70 -10.62 19.26
C ALA A 284 8.24 -11.89 18.55
N GLY A 285 7.36 -12.66 19.18
CA GLY A 285 6.64 -13.74 18.51
C GLY A 285 5.83 -13.22 17.32
N ASN A 286 5.85 -13.95 16.21
CA ASN A 286 4.95 -13.70 15.08
C ASN A 286 3.57 -14.30 15.34
N ASP A 287 2.53 -13.74 14.71
CA ASP A 287 1.21 -14.38 14.69
C ASP A 287 1.33 -15.72 13.95
N PRO A 288 0.99 -16.86 14.57
CA PRO A 288 1.08 -18.16 13.91
C PRO A 288 0.16 -18.26 12.69
N ASN A 289 -0.88 -17.43 12.61
CA ASN A 289 -1.80 -17.38 11.48
C ASN A 289 -1.35 -16.41 10.37
N ALA A 290 -0.29 -15.63 10.60
CA ALA A 290 0.20 -14.71 9.58
C ALA A 290 1.02 -15.47 8.53
N GLU A 291 0.45 -15.61 7.32
CA GLU A 291 1.06 -16.24 6.15
C GLU A 291 2.34 -15.51 5.68
N GLY A 292 3.46 -15.77 6.36
CA GLY A 292 4.82 -15.54 5.86
C GLY A 292 5.35 -14.10 5.84
N LEU A 293 4.52 -13.08 6.07
CA LEU A 293 4.98 -11.68 6.12
C LEU A 293 5.03 -11.15 7.54
N ALA A 294 6.25 -11.03 8.07
CA ALA A 294 6.51 -10.38 9.35
C ALA A 294 5.92 -8.96 9.36
N THR A 295 5.22 -8.62 10.45
CA THR A 295 4.74 -7.25 10.67
C THR A 295 5.92 -6.29 10.86
N LEU A 296 5.73 -5.01 10.52
CA LEU A 296 6.75 -3.98 10.72
C LEU A 296 6.90 -3.70 12.21
N GLY A 297 8.13 -3.68 12.71
CA GLY A 297 8.40 -3.38 14.11
C GLY A 297 9.54 -4.23 14.66
N ALA A 298 9.26 -4.95 15.74
CA ALA A 298 10.21 -5.86 16.36
C ALA A 298 10.58 -6.98 15.39
N ALA A 299 11.81 -7.48 15.47
CA ALA A 299 12.24 -8.60 14.65
C ALA A 299 11.46 -9.86 15.07
N LYS A 300 10.93 -10.60 14.10
CA LYS A 300 10.00 -11.70 14.40
C LYS A 300 10.71 -13.04 14.56
N ILE A 301 10.40 -13.74 15.65
CA ILE A 301 10.64 -15.17 15.81
C ILE A 301 9.36 -15.93 15.43
N PHE A 302 9.51 -17.04 14.74
CA PHE A 302 8.41 -17.96 14.46
C PHE A 302 8.50 -19.05 15.51
N LEU A 303 7.50 -19.11 16.39
CA LEU A 303 7.45 -20.08 17.47
C LEU A 303 6.95 -21.42 16.92
N SER A 304 7.45 -22.52 17.48
CA SER A 304 7.03 -23.87 17.09
C SER A 304 5.60 -24.14 17.52
N LEU A 305 4.78 -24.62 16.56
CA LEU A 305 3.40 -25.03 16.80
C LEU A 305 3.26 -26.51 17.13
N HIS A 306 4.32 -27.30 17.01
CA HIS A 306 4.29 -28.74 17.23
C HIS A 306 5.45 -29.20 18.12
N PRO A 307 5.17 -29.86 19.26
CA PRO A 307 3.84 -30.00 19.88
C PRO A 307 3.20 -28.64 20.21
N TRP A 308 1.89 -28.59 20.41
CA TRP A 308 1.12 -27.33 20.52
C TRP A 308 1.57 -26.41 21.66
N ASN A 309 2.31 -26.95 22.65
CA ASN A 309 2.88 -26.26 23.79
C ASN A 309 4.39 -25.99 23.66
N ALA A 310 5.06 -26.38 22.56
CA ALA A 310 6.50 -26.14 22.38
C ALA A 310 6.85 -24.66 22.44
N TRP A 311 5.97 -23.79 21.93
CA TRP A 311 6.14 -22.34 21.99
C TRP A 311 6.25 -21.82 23.43
N GLU A 312 5.63 -22.48 24.41
CA GLU A 312 5.65 -22.05 25.82
C GLU A 312 7.05 -22.13 26.41
N GLN A 313 7.79 -23.17 26.05
CA GLN A 313 9.19 -23.35 26.42
C GLN A 313 10.10 -22.42 25.62
N GLU A 314 9.88 -22.29 24.31
CA GLU A 314 10.69 -21.38 23.48
C GLU A 314 10.57 -19.93 23.94
N VAL A 315 9.36 -19.47 24.32
CA VAL A 315 9.17 -18.12 24.87
C VAL A 315 9.90 -17.97 26.20
N ARG A 316 9.91 -19.00 27.05
CA ARG A 316 10.66 -19.00 28.31
C ARG A 316 12.17 -18.90 28.06
N ASP A 317 12.72 -19.75 27.22
CA ASP A 317 14.15 -19.77 26.90
C ASP A 317 14.59 -18.41 26.33
N VAL A 318 13.77 -17.84 25.44
CA VAL A 318 14.03 -16.53 24.85
C VAL A 318 13.92 -15.42 25.90
N ALA A 319 12.98 -15.52 26.86
CA ALA A 319 12.82 -14.57 27.95
C ALA A 319 14.04 -14.58 28.89
N GLU A 320 14.52 -15.76 29.27
CA GLU A 320 15.71 -15.96 30.11
C GLU A 320 16.98 -15.39 29.46
N GLY A 321 17.15 -15.59 28.15
CA GLY A 321 18.28 -15.02 27.40
C GLY A 321 18.16 -13.52 27.09
N SER A 322 17.02 -12.90 27.40
CA SER A 322 16.79 -11.48 27.10
C SER A 322 17.36 -10.56 28.18
N ARG A 323 17.78 -9.36 27.78
CA ARG A 323 18.17 -8.30 28.73
C ARG A 323 17.03 -7.87 29.64
N ALA A 324 15.85 -7.77 29.05
CA ALA A 324 14.60 -7.47 29.75
C ALA A 324 13.43 -7.92 28.87
N VAL A 325 12.35 -8.30 29.54
CA VAL A 325 11.09 -8.61 28.87
C VAL A 325 10.21 -7.36 28.86
N VAL A 326 9.86 -6.91 27.66
CA VAL A 326 8.96 -5.80 27.39
C VAL A 326 7.56 -6.37 27.22
N VAL A 327 6.58 -5.85 27.94
CA VAL A 327 5.19 -6.35 27.89
C VAL A 327 4.27 -5.22 27.46
N SER A 328 3.43 -5.45 26.45
CA SER A 328 2.30 -4.56 26.12
C SER A 328 1.24 -4.69 27.21
N ALA A 329 1.30 -3.81 28.21
CA ALA A 329 0.33 -3.80 29.30
C ALA A 329 -0.98 -3.14 28.85
N ALA A 330 -2.11 -3.48 29.46
CA ALA A 330 -3.45 -3.08 29.01
C ALA A 330 -3.82 -3.60 27.59
N PRO A 331 -3.67 -4.91 27.31
CA PRO A 331 -4.11 -5.49 26.05
C PRO A 331 -5.62 -5.32 25.86
N MET A 332 -6.08 -5.38 24.62
CA MET A 332 -7.50 -5.37 24.29
C MET A 332 -8.25 -6.56 24.91
N GLU A 333 -7.58 -7.71 24.97
CA GLU A 333 -8.12 -8.98 25.45
C GLU A 333 -6.98 -9.81 26.04
N LEU A 334 -7.17 -10.35 27.24
CA LEU A 334 -6.22 -11.28 27.88
C LEU A 334 -6.46 -12.70 27.38
N ARG A 335 -5.90 -13.05 26.23
CA ARG A 335 -5.97 -14.39 25.63
C ARG A 335 -5.09 -15.39 26.38
N ALA A 336 -5.37 -16.69 26.21
CA ALA A 336 -4.66 -17.77 26.88
C ALA A 336 -3.13 -17.68 26.75
N GLY A 337 -2.60 -17.38 25.56
CA GLY A 337 -1.15 -17.22 25.36
C GLY A 337 -0.53 -16.11 26.22
N VAL A 338 -1.13 -14.92 26.23
CA VAL A 338 -0.65 -13.79 27.08
C VAL A 338 -0.85 -14.08 28.56
N ARG A 339 -1.90 -14.82 28.94
CA ARG A 339 -2.09 -15.25 30.33
C ARG A 339 -0.96 -16.19 30.79
N TYR A 340 -0.57 -17.15 29.95
CA TYR A 340 0.58 -18.02 30.21
C TYR A 340 1.87 -17.20 30.34
N GLU A 341 2.15 -16.33 29.37
CA GLU A 341 3.32 -15.44 29.36
C GLU A 341 3.44 -14.61 30.66
N LEU A 342 2.33 -14.02 31.11
CA LEU A 342 2.30 -13.24 32.35
C LEU A 342 2.48 -14.11 33.60
N GLY A 343 1.89 -15.31 33.63
CA GLY A 343 2.07 -16.25 34.74
C GLY A 343 3.49 -16.80 34.82
N MET A 344 4.11 -17.05 33.66
CA MET A 344 5.52 -17.43 33.55
C MET A 344 6.42 -16.35 34.16
N LEU A 345 6.22 -15.08 33.77
CA LEU A 345 6.99 -13.97 34.32
C LEU A 345 6.74 -13.76 35.82
N GLY A 346 5.47 -13.87 36.26
CA GLY A 346 5.08 -13.56 37.63
C GLY A 346 5.43 -14.63 38.67
N GLY A 347 5.54 -15.90 38.27
CA GLY A 347 5.70 -17.01 39.23
C GLY A 347 6.65 -18.14 38.85
N ALA A 348 6.99 -18.32 37.57
CA ALA A 348 7.86 -19.42 37.15
C ALA A 348 9.32 -19.01 36.96
N MET A 349 9.57 -17.73 36.66
CA MET A 349 10.91 -17.19 36.44
C MET A 349 11.43 -16.49 37.70
N ALA A 350 12.75 -16.51 37.88
CA ALA A 350 13.41 -15.63 38.84
C ALA A 350 13.10 -14.15 38.50
N PRO A 351 13.13 -13.23 39.49
CA PRO A 351 12.85 -11.81 39.25
C PRO A 351 13.69 -11.23 38.12
N HIS A 352 13.09 -11.14 36.93
CA HIS A 352 13.76 -10.72 35.70
C HIS A 352 13.49 -9.24 35.44
N PRO A 353 14.43 -8.49 34.84
CA PRO A 353 14.16 -7.16 34.31
C PRO A 353 12.89 -7.08 33.45
N LEU A 354 11.97 -6.19 33.81
CA LEU A 354 10.70 -6.00 33.10
C LEU A 354 10.45 -4.55 32.70
N VAL A 355 9.80 -4.39 31.55
CA VAL A 355 9.28 -3.10 31.08
C VAL A 355 7.82 -3.26 30.69
N LEU A 356 6.91 -2.64 31.43
CA LEU A 356 5.51 -2.55 31.02
C LEU A 356 5.32 -1.32 30.15
N VAL A 357 4.85 -1.52 28.93
CA VAL A 357 4.51 -0.44 28.01
C VAL A 357 3.00 -0.35 27.89
N ILE A 358 2.44 0.80 28.26
CA ILE A 358 1.00 1.02 28.18
C ILE A 358 0.70 1.68 26.83
N PRO A 359 -0.09 1.09 25.93
CA PRO A 359 -0.35 1.62 24.60
C PRO A 359 -1.18 2.90 24.65
N PRO A 360 -1.17 3.72 23.57
CA PRO A 360 -2.11 4.84 23.46
C PRO A 360 -3.56 4.36 23.37
N ASN A 361 -4.50 5.24 23.69
CA ASN A 361 -5.92 4.99 23.43
C ASN A 361 -6.13 4.68 21.95
N ARG A 362 -6.79 3.56 21.68
CA ARG A 362 -7.11 3.10 20.33
C ARG A 362 -8.27 3.93 19.80
N THR A 363 -8.03 5.23 19.53
CA THR A 363 -8.99 6.06 18.79
C THR A 363 -8.93 5.65 17.31
N TRP A 364 -9.60 4.53 17.07
CA TRP A 364 -9.79 3.88 15.79
C TRP A 364 -10.37 4.87 14.81
N SER A 365 -9.50 5.49 14.01
CA SER A 365 -9.75 6.53 12.99
C SER A 365 -10.66 7.73 13.38
N PRO A 366 -10.28 8.99 13.05
CA PRO A 366 -11.15 10.15 13.28
C PRO A 366 -12.53 10.02 12.63
N TRP A 367 -12.61 9.29 11.51
CA TRP A 367 -13.86 9.08 10.77
C TRP A 367 -14.78 8.10 11.47
N ARG A 368 -14.28 7.07 12.18
CA ARG A 368 -15.16 6.19 12.97
C ARG A 368 -15.59 6.81 14.29
N ALA A 369 -14.77 7.66 14.90
CA ALA A 369 -15.22 8.48 16.02
C ALA A 369 -16.22 9.58 15.57
N ALA A 370 -16.08 10.10 14.35
CA ALA A 370 -17.09 10.97 13.75
C ALA A 370 -18.36 10.18 13.40
N TRP A 371 -18.22 8.99 12.81
CA TRP A 371 -19.32 8.06 12.55
C TRP A 371 -19.99 7.65 13.84
N ALA A 372 -19.27 7.35 14.92
CA ALA A 372 -19.83 7.01 16.23
C ALA A 372 -20.72 8.12 16.77
N ARG A 373 -20.29 9.38 16.60
CA ARG A 373 -21.08 10.56 16.96
C ARG A 373 -22.26 10.79 16.03
N ALA A 374 -22.11 10.47 14.75
CA ALA A 374 -23.18 10.54 13.76
C ALA A 374 -24.14 9.34 13.83
N ASN A 375 -23.70 8.19 14.36
CA ASN A 375 -24.38 6.89 14.34
C ASN A 375 -25.77 6.97 14.97
N PRO A 376 -26.00 7.69 16.07
CA PRO A 376 -27.35 7.85 16.63
C PRO A 376 -28.31 8.51 15.63
N ALA A 377 -27.89 9.59 14.96
CA ALA A 377 -28.71 10.27 13.95
C ALA A 377 -28.84 9.41 12.67
N LEU A 378 -27.76 8.76 12.26
CA LEU A 378 -27.72 7.90 11.09
C LEU A 378 -28.57 6.64 11.28
N ARG A 379 -28.66 6.07 12.48
CA ARG A 379 -29.54 4.92 12.79
C ARG A 379 -31.01 5.27 12.82
N LYS A 380 -31.36 6.52 13.15
CA LYS A 380 -32.74 6.99 13.00
C LYS A 380 -33.19 6.91 11.54
N VAL A 381 -32.26 7.13 10.60
CA VAL A 381 -32.52 7.10 9.15
C VAL A 381 -32.26 5.71 8.53
N LEU A 382 -31.17 5.05 8.91
CA LEU A 382 -30.69 3.78 8.36
C LEU A 382 -30.63 2.72 9.47
N ARG A 383 -31.78 2.08 9.76
CA ARG A 383 -31.92 1.10 10.85
C ARG A 383 -30.98 -0.11 10.75
N PHE A 384 -30.41 -0.38 9.57
CA PHE A 384 -29.50 -1.50 9.31
C PHE A 384 -28.03 -1.23 9.68
N VAL A 385 -27.67 -0.01 10.10
CA VAL A 385 -26.30 0.30 10.53
C VAL A 385 -26.07 -0.24 11.95
N PRO A 386 -25.12 -1.19 12.17
CA PRO A 386 -24.88 -1.75 13.49
C PRO A 386 -24.40 -0.69 14.49
N ALA A 387 -24.78 -0.87 15.76
CA ALA A 387 -24.34 0.00 16.85
C ALA A 387 -22.81 -0.09 16.97
N TYR A 388 -22.14 1.05 16.90
CA TYR A 388 -20.71 1.11 17.12
C TYR A 388 -20.44 1.16 18.62
N VAL A 389 -19.82 0.09 19.15
CA VAL A 389 -19.32 0.06 20.52
C VAL A 389 -17.86 0.51 20.50
N PRO A 390 -17.51 1.66 21.12
CA PRO A 390 -16.13 2.07 21.21
C PRO A 390 -15.33 1.04 22.02
N PRO A 391 -14.08 0.73 21.64
CA PRO A 391 -13.25 -0.14 22.46
C PRO A 391 -13.05 0.48 23.85
N PRO A 392 -12.87 -0.34 24.91
CA PRO A 392 -12.58 0.16 26.25
C PRO A 392 -11.32 1.03 26.21
N ASP A 393 -11.36 2.12 26.98
CA ASP A 393 -10.23 3.01 27.12
C ASP A 393 -9.03 2.32 27.79
N VAL A 394 -7.87 2.96 27.71
CA VAL A 394 -6.62 2.46 28.30
C VAL A 394 -6.73 2.31 29.81
N ALA A 395 -7.51 3.14 30.50
CA ALA A 395 -7.62 3.07 31.96
C ALA A 395 -8.37 1.80 32.40
N THR A 396 -9.49 1.51 31.74
CA THR A 396 -10.26 0.28 31.92
C THR A 396 -9.44 -0.96 31.56
N ARG A 397 -8.73 -0.93 30.42
CA ARG A 397 -7.85 -2.04 30.03
C ARG A 397 -6.68 -2.22 30.99
N TRP A 398 -6.13 -1.14 31.53
CA TRP A 398 -5.07 -1.16 32.53
C TRP A 398 -5.56 -1.73 33.87
N ALA A 399 -6.76 -1.35 34.32
CA ALA A 399 -7.37 -1.94 35.51
C ALA A 399 -7.56 -3.45 35.35
N THR A 400 -8.14 -3.88 34.22
CA THR A 400 -8.30 -5.32 33.88
C THR A 400 -6.97 -6.06 33.88
N PHE A 401 -5.93 -5.44 33.34
CA PHE A 401 -4.57 -6.00 33.38
C PHE A 401 -4.05 -6.12 34.82
N CYS A 402 -4.23 -5.09 35.65
CA CYS A 402 -3.80 -5.10 37.05
C CYS A 402 -4.55 -6.16 37.88
N ASP A 403 -5.85 -6.30 37.65
CA ASP A 403 -6.68 -7.29 38.37
C ASP A 403 -6.28 -8.73 38.02
N PHE A 404 -5.80 -8.96 36.78
CA PHE A 404 -5.27 -10.26 36.39
C PHE A 404 -3.89 -10.54 36.99
N VAL A 405 -2.98 -9.55 36.93
CA VAL A 405 -1.58 -9.75 37.35
C VAL A 405 -1.35 -9.60 38.85
N SER A 406 -2.34 -9.14 39.62
CA SER A 406 -2.28 -9.02 41.08
C SER A 406 -2.10 -10.37 41.80
N ALA A 407 -2.31 -11.49 41.10
CA ALA A 407 -2.07 -12.83 41.61
C ALA A 407 -0.57 -13.13 41.87
N TRP A 408 0.35 -12.31 41.33
CA TRP A 408 1.79 -12.54 41.45
C TRP A 408 2.51 -11.38 42.16
N PRO A 409 3.37 -11.68 43.16
CA PRO A 409 4.11 -10.65 43.92
C PRO A 409 4.95 -9.72 43.05
N LEU A 410 5.47 -10.22 41.91
CA LEU A 410 6.26 -9.42 40.98
C LEU A 410 5.54 -8.16 40.51
N PHE A 411 4.21 -8.20 40.38
CA PHE A 411 3.41 -7.08 39.90
C PHE A 411 2.80 -6.24 41.03
N GLU A 412 3.20 -6.49 42.28
CA GLU A 412 2.76 -5.68 43.41
C GLU A 412 3.17 -4.21 43.22
N GLY A 413 2.23 -3.30 43.51
CA GLY A 413 2.48 -1.86 43.41
C GLY A 413 2.34 -1.24 42.02
N ILE A 414 2.10 -1.99 40.94
CA ILE A 414 1.93 -1.36 39.61
C ILE A 414 0.65 -0.52 39.50
N ARG A 415 -0.46 -0.98 40.11
CA ARG A 415 -1.76 -0.31 40.08
C ARG A 415 -1.69 1.12 40.66
N PRO A 416 -1.14 1.34 41.87
CA PRO A 416 -1.04 2.70 42.41
C PRO A 416 -0.13 3.63 41.59
N LEU A 417 0.89 3.11 40.89
CA LEU A 417 1.79 3.91 40.05
C LEU A 417 1.13 4.47 38.78
N ASN A 418 -0.01 3.92 38.36
CA ASN A 418 -0.72 4.38 37.16
C ASN A 418 -2.24 4.50 37.38
N ARG A 419 -2.66 5.05 38.52
CA ARG A 419 -4.09 5.26 38.84
C ARG A 419 -4.83 6.09 37.80
N THR A 420 -4.18 7.13 37.27
CA THR A 420 -4.78 8.08 36.33
C THR A 420 -4.68 7.65 34.85
N GLY A 421 -3.99 6.55 34.57
CA GLY A 421 -3.68 6.16 33.20
C GLY A 421 -2.68 7.11 32.50
N ALA A 422 -1.91 7.92 33.23
CA ALA A 422 -0.88 8.80 32.66
C ALA A 422 0.46 8.11 32.38
N ALA A 423 0.74 6.96 33.01
CA ALA A 423 2.00 6.24 32.83
C ALA A 423 2.09 5.70 31.40
N HIS A 424 3.23 5.93 30.76
CA HIS A 424 3.49 5.40 29.42
C HIS A 424 4.31 4.12 29.51
N LEU A 425 5.30 4.12 30.41
CA LEU A 425 6.16 2.99 30.70
C LEU A 425 6.30 2.82 32.22
N LEU A 426 6.37 1.58 32.66
CA LEU A 426 6.86 1.20 33.98
C LEU A 426 8.06 0.28 33.79
N VAL A 427 9.07 0.41 34.64
CA VAL A 427 10.24 -0.46 34.65
C VAL A 427 10.39 -1.10 36.01
N TYR A 428 10.60 -2.40 36.02
CA TYR A 428 10.98 -3.17 37.18
C TYR A 428 12.49 -3.35 37.21
N VAL A 429 13.09 -2.99 38.33
CA VAL A 429 14.48 -3.31 38.64
C VAL A 429 14.45 -4.33 39.79
N PRO A 430 14.98 -5.55 39.60
CA PRO A 430 15.06 -6.54 40.68
C PRO A 430 15.71 -5.94 41.94
N GLY A 431 15.06 -6.09 43.09
CA GLY A 431 15.50 -5.51 44.37
C GLY A 431 15.04 -4.07 44.64
N GLU A 432 14.82 -3.24 43.62
CA GLU A 432 14.30 -1.87 43.80
C GLU A 432 12.77 -1.78 43.61
N GLY A 433 12.19 -2.61 42.74
CA GLY A 433 10.77 -2.63 42.40
C GLY A 433 10.41 -1.78 41.18
N TRP A 434 9.16 -1.31 41.12
CA TRP A 434 8.60 -0.60 39.97
C TRP A 434 8.77 0.92 40.02
N SER A 435 9.26 1.51 38.93
CA SER A 435 9.25 2.96 38.66
C SER A 435 8.46 3.27 37.39
N ALA A 436 7.82 4.44 37.32
CA ALA A 436 6.90 4.81 36.26
C ALA A 436 7.28 6.15 35.61
N TRP A 437 7.20 6.21 34.28
CA TRP A 437 7.40 7.42 33.48
C TRP A 437 6.13 7.73 32.70
N GLY A 438 5.69 8.99 32.77
CA GLY A 438 4.47 9.38 32.10
C GLY A 438 4.39 10.87 31.80
N ALA A 439 3.28 11.23 31.16
CA ALA A 439 2.98 12.60 30.78
C ALA A 439 1.46 12.76 30.64
N GLN A 440 0.99 13.99 30.63
CA GLN A 440 -0.43 14.29 30.41
C GLN A 440 -0.97 13.77 29.06
N ARG A 441 -0.11 13.56 28.04
CA ARG A 441 -0.57 13.18 26.70
C ARG A 441 0.23 12.03 26.13
N ARG A 442 -0.45 11.04 25.55
CA ARG A 442 0.17 9.93 24.83
C ARG A 442 0.49 10.30 23.39
N THR A 443 1.74 10.64 23.13
CA THR A 443 2.26 10.95 21.79
C THR A 443 3.55 10.22 21.54
N GLU A 444 3.93 10.05 20.29
CA GLU A 444 5.21 9.41 19.96
C GLU A 444 6.42 10.10 20.63
N TRP A 445 6.35 11.43 20.83
CA TRP A 445 7.37 12.18 21.58
C TRP A 445 7.44 11.81 23.06
N THR A 446 6.29 11.60 23.71
CA THR A 446 6.26 11.24 25.13
C THR A 446 6.74 9.80 25.32
N TYR A 447 6.34 8.86 24.47
CA TYR A 447 6.91 7.50 24.51
C TYR A 447 8.42 7.49 24.25
N ALA A 448 8.91 8.28 23.30
CA ALA A 448 10.35 8.35 23.02
C ALA A 448 11.13 8.84 24.25
N VAL A 449 10.68 9.92 24.90
CA VAL A 449 11.36 10.46 26.09
C VAL A 449 11.18 9.54 27.31
N CYS A 450 10.00 8.97 27.53
CA CYS A 450 9.77 8.00 28.59
C CYS A 450 10.73 6.83 28.44
N LEU A 451 10.81 6.25 27.24
CA LEU A 451 11.69 5.11 26.99
C LEU A 451 13.16 5.51 27.17
N MET A 452 13.56 6.70 26.71
CA MET A 452 14.92 7.19 26.91
C MET A 452 15.31 7.26 28.39
N ARG A 453 14.50 7.95 29.20
CA ARG A 453 14.75 8.15 30.63
C ARG A 453 14.63 6.85 31.43
N ALA A 454 13.64 6.03 31.08
CA ALA A 454 13.43 4.73 31.72
C ALA A 454 14.62 3.79 31.47
N MET A 455 15.15 3.76 30.23
CA MET A 455 16.32 2.94 29.93
C MET A 455 17.62 3.54 30.48
N GLU A 456 17.79 4.87 30.50
CA GLU A 456 18.91 5.51 31.22
C GLU A 456 18.94 5.12 32.70
N TYR A 457 17.76 5.07 33.35
CA TYR A 457 17.62 4.61 34.73
C TYR A 457 17.97 3.12 34.87
N ALA A 458 17.42 2.26 34.02
CA ALA A 458 17.42 0.83 34.22
C ALA A 458 18.69 0.12 33.72
N MET A 459 19.31 0.59 32.63
CA MET A 459 20.38 -0.13 31.93
C MET A 459 21.64 -0.34 32.79
N GLY A 460 21.93 0.57 33.73
CA GLY A 460 23.04 0.44 34.67
C GLY A 460 22.69 -0.29 35.97
N ARG A 461 21.41 -0.62 36.18
CA ARG A 461 20.89 -1.31 37.38
C ARG A 461 20.48 -2.74 37.11
N TRP A 462 20.09 -3.04 35.88
CA TRP A 462 19.81 -4.40 35.49
C TRP A 462 21.08 -5.24 35.46
N PRO A 463 21.00 -6.50 35.92
CA PRO A 463 22.09 -7.43 35.74
C PRO A 463 22.40 -7.56 34.24
N VAL A 464 23.68 -7.63 33.91
CA VAL A 464 24.10 -7.95 32.54
C VAL A 464 23.74 -9.41 32.32
N PRO A 465 22.84 -9.73 31.37
CA PRO A 465 22.54 -11.13 31.10
C PRO A 465 23.82 -11.84 30.64
N PRO A 466 24.02 -13.12 30.99
CA PRO A 466 25.10 -13.91 30.40
C PRO A 466 24.99 -13.81 28.87
N ALA A 467 26.13 -13.77 28.17
CA ALA A 467 26.15 -13.64 26.72
C ALA A 467 25.29 -14.76 26.11
N ALA A 468 24.08 -14.41 25.68
CA ALA A 468 23.08 -15.39 25.30
C ALA A 468 23.59 -16.14 24.06
N ALA A 469 23.68 -17.47 24.16
CA ALA A 469 23.82 -18.31 22.99
C ALA A 469 22.60 -18.01 22.10
N VAL A 470 22.83 -17.45 20.91
CA VAL A 470 21.75 -17.18 19.96
C VAL A 470 20.99 -18.50 19.76
N PRO A 471 19.69 -18.58 20.07
CA PRO A 471 18.95 -19.82 19.96
C PRO A 471 19.13 -20.35 18.54
N ALA A 472 19.68 -21.56 18.43
CA ALA A 472 19.86 -22.20 17.14
C ALA A 472 18.50 -22.21 16.44
N PRO A 473 18.43 -21.81 15.15
CA PRO A 473 17.15 -21.80 14.45
C PRO A 473 16.53 -23.19 14.57
N GLY A 474 15.34 -23.27 15.19
CA GLY A 474 14.64 -24.53 15.38
C GLY A 474 14.49 -25.28 14.05
N PRO A 475 14.47 -26.63 14.08
CA PRO A 475 14.29 -27.42 12.88
C PRO A 475 13.03 -26.95 12.13
N ARG A 476 13.16 -26.72 10.82
CA ARG A 476 12.03 -26.20 10.03
C ARG A 476 10.85 -27.18 10.14
N PRO A 477 9.61 -26.69 10.38
CA PRO A 477 8.43 -27.54 10.42
C PRO A 477 8.27 -28.21 9.05
N GLY A 478 8.50 -29.52 9.01
CA GLY A 478 8.56 -30.32 7.78
C GLY A 478 9.80 -31.21 7.65
N ALA A 479 10.83 -31.02 8.49
CA ALA A 479 11.88 -32.02 8.65
C ALA A 479 11.32 -33.18 9.48
N GLY A 480 10.93 -34.28 8.83
CA GLY A 480 10.60 -35.52 9.53
C GLY A 480 11.79 -35.98 10.39
N PRO A 481 11.55 -36.64 11.53
CA PRO A 481 12.64 -37.20 12.32
C PRO A 481 13.37 -38.23 11.47
N GLY A 482 14.63 -37.96 11.13
CA GLY A 482 15.52 -38.97 10.56
C GLY A 482 15.68 -40.13 11.55
N PRO A 483 15.95 -41.36 11.07
CA PRO A 483 16.20 -42.50 11.94
C PRO A 483 17.53 -42.28 12.69
N GLY A 484 17.45 -41.63 13.84
CA GLY A 484 18.58 -41.52 14.76
C GLY A 484 18.86 -42.87 15.44
N PRO A 485 20.12 -43.16 15.80
CA PRO A 485 20.50 -44.40 16.47
C PRO A 485 19.79 -44.49 17.83
N GLY A 486 19.33 -45.71 18.14
CA GLY A 486 18.42 -45.98 19.25
C GLY A 486 18.87 -45.41 20.62
N PRO A 487 17.92 -45.06 21.50
CA PRO A 487 18.25 -44.46 22.79
C PRO A 487 18.86 -45.52 23.71
N GLY A 488 20.10 -45.27 24.16
CA GLY A 488 20.65 -45.93 25.34
C GLY A 488 19.84 -45.60 26.59
N PRO A 489 19.89 -46.45 27.64
CA PRO A 489 19.06 -46.28 28.83
C PRO A 489 19.55 -45.10 29.68
N GLY A 490 18.94 -43.94 29.47
CA GLY A 490 19.06 -42.77 30.34
C GLY A 490 18.12 -42.84 31.55
N PRO A 491 18.41 -42.11 32.64
CA PRO A 491 17.76 -42.28 33.94
C PRO A 491 16.28 -41.87 33.91
N ARG A 492 15.46 -42.65 34.62
CA ARG A 492 14.03 -42.41 34.82
C ARG A 492 13.82 -41.07 35.54
N TRP A 493 13.36 -40.06 34.81
CA TRP A 493 12.79 -38.85 35.39
C TRP A 493 11.37 -39.16 35.87
N ALA A 494 11.11 -38.92 37.16
CA ALA A 494 9.76 -39.01 37.73
C ALA A 494 8.84 -37.97 37.06
N ALA A 495 7.63 -38.40 36.70
CA ALA A 495 6.63 -37.54 36.10
C ALA A 495 6.29 -36.37 37.06
N PRO A 496 6.22 -35.11 36.57
CA PRO A 496 5.73 -34.01 37.38
C PRO A 496 4.24 -34.21 37.69
N ALA A 497 3.86 -33.92 38.94
CA ALA A 497 2.47 -33.95 39.39
C ALA A 497 1.58 -33.02 38.53
N PRO A 498 0.32 -33.38 38.25
CA PRO A 498 -0.59 -32.53 37.49
C PRO A 498 -0.86 -31.21 38.23
N PRO A 499 -1.03 -30.08 37.51
CA PRO A 499 -1.31 -28.80 38.13
C PRO A 499 -2.67 -28.82 38.85
N PRO A 500 -2.85 -28.01 39.92
CA PRO A 500 -4.10 -27.96 40.66
C PRO A 500 -5.25 -27.47 39.76
N ARG A 501 -6.35 -28.22 39.76
CA ARG A 501 -7.61 -27.81 39.13
C ARG A 501 -8.15 -26.59 39.87
N TRP A 502 -8.22 -25.46 39.18
CA TRP A 502 -8.88 -24.25 39.66
C TRP A 502 -10.40 -24.50 39.71
N ALA A 503 -10.96 -24.60 40.91
CA ALA A 503 -12.40 -24.53 41.12
C ALA A 503 -12.84 -23.05 41.06
N PRO A 504 -13.96 -22.72 40.39
CA PRO A 504 -14.54 -21.39 40.50
C PRO A 504 -15.11 -21.22 41.93
N GLY A 505 -14.56 -20.28 42.69
CA GLY A 505 -15.08 -19.92 44.01
C GLY A 505 -16.45 -19.22 43.91
N PRO A 506 -17.35 -19.42 44.88
CA PRO A 506 -18.66 -18.78 44.92
C PRO A 506 -18.52 -17.39 45.54
N GLY A 507 -18.67 -16.34 44.73
CA GLY A 507 -18.62 -14.96 45.19
C GLY A 507 -19.69 -14.13 44.49
N GLY A 508 -20.86 -14.06 45.11
CA GLY A 508 -22.01 -13.31 44.63
C GLY A 508 -21.77 -11.80 44.63
N TRP A 509 -22.29 -11.14 43.60
CA TRP A 509 -22.51 -9.70 43.60
C TRP A 509 -23.99 -9.46 43.28
N GLY A 510 -24.73 -9.13 44.32
CA GLY A 510 -26.13 -8.73 44.24
C GLY A 510 -26.25 -7.27 43.79
N TRP A 511 -27.13 -7.05 42.83
CA TRP A 511 -27.87 -5.81 42.62
C TRP A 511 -29.28 -6.19 42.12
N GLY A 512 -30.30 -6.01 42.96
CA GLY A 512 -31.70 -6.00 42.52
C GLY A 512 -32.16 -4.58 42.19
N PRO A 513 -33.47 -4.33 41.93
CA PRO A 513 -34.49 -5.25 41.42
C PRO A 513 -35.17 -4.67 40.15
N LYS A 514 -35.70 -5.53 39.26
CA LYS A 514 -36.82 -5.12 38.39
C LYS A 514 -37.56 -6.32 37.78
N ALA A 515 -38.87 -6.33 38.09
CA ALA A 515 -39.98 -6.94 37.38
C ALA A 515 -40.02 -8.48 37.23
N ALA A 516 -40.95 -9.06 37.97
CA ALA A 516 -41.44 -10.42 37.82
C ALA A 516 -42.11 -10.65 36.45
N SER A 517 -41.88 -11.83 35.87
CA SER A 517 -42.77 -12.49 34.90
C SER A 517 -42.56 -14.01 35.00
N PRO A 518 -43.62 -14.83 34.90
CA PRO A 518 -43.61 -16.22 35.36
C PRO A 518 -42.98 -17.20 34.36
N GLN A 519 -42.29 -18.21 34.90
CA GLN A 519 -41.80 -19.38 34.19
C GLN A 519 -42.95 -20.28 33.70
N PRO A 520 -42.83 -20.91 32.51
CA PRO A 520 -43.54 -22.15 32.21
C PRO A 520 -42.71 -23.37 32.65
N THR A 521 -43.39 -24.29 33.30
CA THR A 521 -42.91 -25.58 33.81
C THR A 521 -42.43 -26.50 32.69
N SER A 522 -41.27 -27.15 32.88
CA SER A 522 -40.77 -28.22 32.02
C SER A 522 -41.17 -29.59 32.59
N PRO A 523 -41.59 -30.57 31.76
CA PRO A 523 -41.97 -31.91 32.23
C PRO A 523 -40.74 -32.82 32.49
N PRO A 524 -40.91 -33.89 33.30
CA PRO A 524 -39.81 -34.68 33.85
C PRO A 524 -39.16 -35.65 32.86
N ALA A 525 -37.87 -35.89 33.09
CA ALA A 525 -36.99 -36.77 32.32
C ALA A 525 -37.37 -38.26 32.44
N THR A 526 -37.34 -38.95 31.30
CA THR A 526 -37.43 -40.41 31.19
C THR A 526 -36.03 -41.05 31.29
N PRO A 527 -35.89 -42.22 31.92
CA PRO A 527 -34.61 -42.92 32.06
C PRO A 527 -34.20 -43.66 30.76
N PRO A 528 -32.89 -43.92 30.56
CA PRO A 528 -32.39 -44.54 29.33
C PRO A 528 -32.64 -46.06 29.31
N PRO A 529 -33.00 -46.66 28.16
CA PRO A 529 -33.12 -48.11 28.04
C PRO A 529 -31.78 -48.80 27.77
N ALA A 530 -31.75 -50.07 28.19
CA ALA A 530 -30.62 -50.98 28.23
C ALA A 530 -30.02 -51.34 26.85
N ALA A 531 -28.73 -51.68 26.88
CA ALA A 531 -27.95 -52.13 25.74
C ALA A 531 -28.38 -53.54 25.27
N GLY A 532 -28.82 -53.63 24.01
CA GLY A 532 -28.99 -54.87 23.24
C GLY A 532 -27.91 -55.04 22.17
N PRO A 533 -27.73 -56.26 21.62
CA PRO A 533 -26.49 -56.68 20.96
C PRO A 533 -26.31 -56.13 19.53
N ARG A 534 -25.04 -55.92 19.17
CA ARG A 534 -24.55 -55.44 17.86
C ARG A 534 -24.95 -56.37 16.72
N ASN A 535 -25.79 -55.87 15.82
CA ASN A 535 -25.88 -56.36 14.44
C ASN A 535 -25.09 -55.42 13.52
N LEU A 536 -24.10 -55.96 12.80
CA LEU A 536 -23.33 -55.24 11.78
C LEU A 536 -24.22 -55.00 10.54
N PRO A 537 -24.31 -53.75 10.01
CA PRO A 537 -25.00 -53.53 8.74
C PRO A 537 -24.14 -53.96 7.54
N PRO A 538 -24.78 -54.34 6.42
CA PRO A 538 -24.12 -54.83 5.22
C PRO A 538 -23.29 -53.74 4.55
N ARG A 539 -22.17 -54.17 3.96
CA ARG A 539 -21.17 -53.37 3.26
C ARG A 539 -21.80 -52.65 2.06
N THR A 540 -22.22 -51.40 2.23
CA THR A 540 -22.67 -50.53 1.14
C THR A 540 -21.48 -50.16 0.25
N ALA A 541 -21.66 -50.36 -1.06
CA ALA A 541 -20.69 -49.98 -2.07
C ALA A 541 -20.35 -48.48 -1.94
N ALA A 542 -19.06 -48.15 -2.03
CA ALA A 542 -18.57 -46.79 -1.93
C ALA A 542 -19.31 -45.91 -2.96
N PRO A 543 -19.89 -44.76 -2.55
CA PRO A 543 -20.56 -43.87 -3.47
C PRO A 543 -19.56 -43.39 -4.52
N GLN A 544 -19.85 -43.65 -5.79
CA GLN A 544 -19.18 -43.00 -6.91
C GLN A 544 -19.19 -41.50 -6.62
N ALA A 545 -18.00 -40.91 -6.42
CA ALA A 545 -17.86 -39.49 -6.17
C ALA A 545 -18.50 -38.74 -7.34
N ALA A 546 -19.65 -38.13 -7.08
CA ALA A 546 -20.35 -37.31 -8.06
C ALA A 546 -19.35 -36.30 -8.65
N ALA A 547 -19.31 -36.22 -9.98
CA ALA A 547 -18.48 -35.26 -10.67
C ALA A 547 -18.71 -33.86 -10.05
N PRO A 548 -17.65 -33.13 -9.68
CA PRO A 548 -17.80 -31.87 -8.96
C PRO A 548 -18.69 -30.93 -9.78
N GLU A 549 -19.83 -30.54 -9.19
CA GLU A 549 -20.74 -29.55 -9.79
C GLU A 549 -19.92 -28.32 -10.18
N ARG A 550 -20.03 -27.91 -11.46
CA ARG A 550 -19.41 -26.68 -11.94
C ARG A 550 -19.86 -25.55 -11.02
N GLY A 551 -18.90 -24.96 -10.31
CA GLY A 551 -19.17 -23.94 -9.29
C GLY A 551 -20.09 -22.85 -9.83
N VAL A 552 -21.23 -22.68 -9.18
CA VAL A 552 -22.23 -21.66 -9.54
C VAL A 552 -21.55 -20.30 -9.56
N VAL A 553 -21.58 -19.61 -10.72
CA VAL A 553 -20.98 -18.28 -10.88
C VAL A 553 -21.61 -17.33 -9.85
N PRO A 554 -20.81 -16.66 -9.00
CA PRO A 554 -21.35 -15.79 -7.95
C PRO A 554 -22.28 -14.73 -8.53
N ALA A 555 -23.35 -14.39 -7.81
CA ALA A 555 -24.31 -13.38 -8.24
C ALA A 555 -23.64 -12.04 -8.57
N THR A 556 -22.58 -11.67 -7.84
CA THR A 556 -21.79 -10.45 -8.10
C THR A 556 -21.05 -10.49 -9.44
N VAL A 557 -20.52 -11.65 -9.84
CA VAL A 557 -19.88 -11.82 -11.15
C VAL A 557 -20.93 -11.80 -12.26
N ARG A 558 -22.09 -12.44 -12.06
CA ARG A 558 -23.21 -12.34 -13.02
C ARG A 558 -23.69 -10.89 -13.21
N SER A 559 -23.88 -10.14 -12.13
CA SER A 559 -24.26 -8.73 -12.21
C SER A 559 -23.18 -7.88 -12.90
N ALA A 560 -21.89 -8.15 -12.63
CA ALA A 560 -20.80 -7.47 -13.32
C ALA A 560 -20.83 -7.72 -14.83
N LEU A 561 -21.04 -8.98 -15.25
CA LEU A 561 -21.15 -9.34 -16.66
C LEU A 561 -22.36 -8.69 -17.33
N GLY A 562 -23.51 -8.63 -16.63
CA GLY A 562 -24.69 -7.91 -17.12
C GLY A 562 -24.41 -6.43 -17.37
N LEU A 563 -23.68 -5.77 -16.47
CA LEU A 563 -23.26 -4.38 -16.64
C LEU A 563 -22.23 -4.20 -17.77
N MET A 564 -21.33 -5.17 -17.97
CA MET A 564 -20.41 -5.16 -19.12
C MET A 564 -21.15 -5.28 -20.46
N TYR A 565 -22.19 -6.10 -20.55
CA TYR A 565 -23.04 -6.19 -21.74
C TYR A 565 -23.88 -4.94 -21.94
N ALA A 566 -24.40 -4.34 -20.87
CA ALA A 566 -25.14 -3.08 -20.93
C ALA A 566 -24.25 -1.93 -21.45
N ALA A 567 -23.01 -1.83 -20.95
CA ALA A 567 -22.03 -0.89 -21.47
C ALA A 567 -21.80 -1.13 -22.98
N MET A 568 -21.59 -2.38 -23.39
CA MET A 568 -21.39 -2.73 -24.79
C MET A 568 -22.57 -2.32 -25.68
N ALA A 569 -23.81 -2.56 -25.25
CA ALA A 569 -25.01 -2.16 -25.99
C ALA A 569 -25.10 -0.62 -26.15
N LEU A 570 -24.80 0.12 -25.08
CA LEU A 570 -24.76 1.58 -25.11
C LEU A 570 -23.66 2.12 -26.02
N TYR A 571 -22.49 1.46 -26.05
CA TYR A 571 -21.40 1.82 -26.96
C TYR A 571 -21.80 1.65 -28.42
N VAL A 572 -22.44 0.53 -28.77
CA VAL A 572 -22.94 0.29 -30.14
C VAL A 572 -24.00 1.32 -30.52
N LEU A 573 -24.95 1.60 -29.62
CA LEU A 573 -26.00 2.59 -29.86
C LEU A 573 -25.40 3.99 -30.07
N ALA A 574 -24.46 4.41 -29.23
CA ALA A 574 -23.75 5.68 -29.36
C ALA A 574 -22.98 5.76 -30.69
N GLY A 575 -22.33 4.67 -31.10
CA GLY A 575 -21.68 4.57 -32.41
C GLY A 575 -22.66 4.74 -33.57
N VAL A 576 -23.82 4.07 -33.53
CA VAL A 576 -24.87 4.20 -34.57
C VAL A 576 -25.41 5.63 -34.67
N ILE A 577 -25.68 6.27 -33.52
CA ILE A 577 -26.12 7.67 -33.47
C ILE A 577 -25.02 8.59 -34.02
N GLY A 578 -23.76 8.35 -33.65
CA GLY A 578 -22.60 9.09 -34.15
C GLY A 578 -22.47 9.02 -35.68
N ILE A 579 -22.67 7.84 -36.28
CA ILE A 579 -22.68 7.66 -37.74
C ILE A 579 -23.80 8.48 -38.39
N GLY A 580 -25.00 8.46 -37.81
CA GLY A 580 -26.13 9.25 -38.29
C GLY A 580 -25.84 10.75 -38.25
N ALA A 581 -25.37 11.25 -37.10
CA ALA A 581 -25.00 12.64 -36.91
C ALA A 581 -23.87 13.10 -37.85
N PHE A 582 -22.88 12.23 -38.09
CA PHE A 582 -21.79 12.51 -39.02
C PHE A 582 -22.30 12.62 -40.46
N ARG A 583 -23.18 11.70 -40.89
CA ARG A 583 -23.81 11.74 -42.22
C ARG A 583 -24.70 12.97 -42.38
N ASP A 584 -25.45 13.34 -41.35
CA ASP A 584 -26.32 14.52 -41.39
C ASP A 584 -25.48 15.81 -41.45
N TRP A 585 -24.36 15.87 -40.74
CA TRP A 585 -23.38 16.97 -40.83
C TRP A 585 -22.75 17.07 -42.23
N GLU A 586 -22.41 15.94 -42.83
CA GLU A 586 -21.89 15.88 -44.20
C GLU A 586 -22.95 16.34 -45.23
N ARG A 587 -24.21 15.91 -45.07
CA ARG A 587 -25.33 16.35 -45.93
C ARG A 587 -25.68 17.82 -45.75
N ALA A 588 -25.50 18.38 -44.56
CA ALA A 588 -25.79 19.79 -44.26
C ALA A 588 -24.75 20.77 -44.85
N GLY A 589 -23.82 20.30 -45.69
CA GLY A 589 -22.79 21.16 -46.28
C GLY A 589 -21.76 21.62 -45.25
N GLY A 590 -21.56 20.86 -44.16
CA GLY A 590 -20.61 21.13 -43.08
C GLY A 590 -19.12 21.17 -43.49
N SER A 591 -18.80 21.23 -44.78
CA SER A 591 -17.48 21.62 -45.27
C SER A 591 -17.24 23.10 -44.96
N SER A 592 -16.93 23.39 -43.70
CA SER A 592 -16.14 24.58 -43.36
C SER A 592 -15.00 24.67 -44.38
N ALA A 593 -14.80 25.85 -44.98
CA ALA A 593 -13.74 26.13 -45.95
C ALA A 593 -12.34 25.66 -45.48
N TYR A 594 -12.17 25.40 -44.18
CA TYR A 594 -10.99 24.81 -43.56
C TYR A 594 -10.70 23.36 -44.00
N TYR A 595 -11.70 22.53 -44.33
CA TYR A 595 -11.51 21.13 -44.77
C TYR A 595 -11.44 20.97 -46.29
N VAL A 596 -11.90 21.96 -47.06
CA VAL A 596 -11.88 21.90 -48.55
C VAL A 596 -10.46 22.03 -49.11
N ALA A 597 -9.53 22.61 -48.35
CA ALA A 597 -8.16 22.84 -48.79
C ALA A 597 -7.19 21.65 -48.60
N GLN A 598 -7.59 20.56 -47.93
CA GLN A 598 -6.74 19.37 -47.83
C GLN A 598 -7.17 18.32 -48.86
N PRO A 599 -6.28 17.88 -49.78
CA PRO A 599 -6.60 16.80 -50.70
C PRO A 599 -6.88 15.53 -49.90
N ARG A 600 -8.13 15.08 -49.91
CA ARG A 600 -8.52 13.81 -49.28
C ARG A 600 -7.77 12.67 -50.01
N PRO A 601 -6.93 11.88 -49.32
CA PRO A 601 -6.42 10.66 -49.92
C PRO A 601 -7.60 9.77 -50.26
N VAL A 602 -7.60 9.20 -51.47
CA VAL A 602 -8.70 8.43 -52.10
C VAL A 602 -9.04 7.11 -51.35
N GLY A 603 -8.47 6.88 -50.15
CA GLY A 603 -8.64 5.68 -49.32
C GLY A 603 -9.48 5.84 -48.04
N ASP A 604 -9.86 7.05 -47.65
CA ASP A 604 -10.57 7.29 -46.37
C ASP A 604 -12.07 7.02 -46.53
N SER A 605 -12.44 5.73 -46.53
CA SER A 605 -13.83 5.34 -46.41
C SER A 605 -14.29 5.59 -44.97
N PRO A 606 -15.25 6.49 -44.71
CA PRO A 606 -15.83 6.68 -43.37
C PRO A 606 -16.46 5.39 -42.83
N VAL A 607 -16.79 4.44 -43.73
CA VAL A 607 -17.23 3.09 -43.33
C VAL A 607 -16.08 2.29 -42.72
N ALA A 608 -14.86 2.42 -43.23
CA ALA A 608 -13.69 1.73 -42.67
C ALA A 608 -13.35 2.22 -41.27
N ASP A 609 -13.39 3.53 -41.03
CA ASP A 609 -13.17 4.12 -39.70
C ASP A 609 -14.25 3.68 -38.72
N VAL A 610 -15.52 3.74 -39.12
CA VAL A 610 -16.64 3.29 -38.32
C VAL A 610 -16.54 1.80 -37.99
N VAL A 611 -16.21 0.96 -38.97
CA VAL A 611 -16.01 -0.49 -38.76
C VAL A 611 -14.85 -0.72 -37.79
N PHE A 612 -13.74 0.01 -37.93
CA PHE A 612 -12.58 -0.14 -37.06
C PHE A 612 -12.88 0.29 -35.61
N PHE A 613 -13.48 1.48 -35.43
CA PHE A 613 -13.82 2.02 -34.11
C PHE A 613 -14.97 1.28 -33.42
N LEU A 614 -15.88 0.65 -34.15
CA LEU A 614 -16.97 -0.11 -33.53
C LEU A 614 -16.59 -1.58 -33.29
N VAL A 615 -16.05 -2.27 -34.29
CA VAL A 615 -15.89 -3.73 -34.28
C VAL A 615 -14.70 -4.17 -33.43
N VAL A 616 -13.57 -3.46 -33.49
CA VAL A 616 -12.36 -3.85 -32.75
C VAL A 616 -12.58 -3.74 -31.23
N PRO A 617 -13.10 -2.63 -30.68
CA PRO A 617 -13.41 -2.55 -29.25
C PRO A 617 -14.46 -3.58 -28.82
N LEU A 618 -15.47 -3.85 -29.65
CA LEU A 618 -16.50 -4.86 -29.37
C LEU A 618 -15.89 -6.27 -29.25
N ALA A 619 -15.03 -6.66 -30.19
CA ALA A 619 -14.37 -7.96 -30.18
C ALA A 619 -13.46 -8.13 -28.95
N VAL A 620 -12.69 -7.09 -28.60
CA VAL A 620 -11.84 -7.07 -27.40
C VAL A 620 -12.70 -7.15 -26.13
N TRP A 621 -13.80 -6.42 -26.07
CA TRP A 621 -14.71 -6.42 -24.92
C TRP A 621 -15.37 -7.78 -24.70
N LEU A 622 -15.87 -8.41 -25.79
CA LEU A 622 -16.43 -9.76 -25.76
C LEU A 622 -15.41 -10.80 -25.29
N TRP A 623 -14.14 -10.66 -25.71
CA TRP A 623 -13.06 -11.52 -25.22
C TRP A 623 -12.84 -11.37 -23.72
N VAL A 624 -12.86 -10.14 -23.18
CA VAL A 624 -12.74 -9.89 -21.74
C VAL A 624 -13.91 -10.49 -20.96
N VAL A 625 -15.15 -10.30 -21.43
CA VAL A 625 -16.35 -10.88 -20.82
C VAL A 625 -16.24 -12.40 -20.75
N ARG A 626 -15.80 -13.06 -21.84
CA ARG A 626 -15.56 -14.51 -21.89
C ARG A 626 -14.47 -14.96 -20.91
N ARG A 627 -13.43 -14.17 -20.69
CA ARG A 627 -12.37 -14.45 -19.69
C ARG A 627 -12.88 -14.29 -18.26
N CYS A 628 -13.69 -13.28 -17.98
CA CYS A 628 -14.32 -13.08 -16.68
C CYS A 628 -15.28 -14.23 -16.31
N LEU A 629 -16.06 -14.70 -17.29
CA LEU A 629 -16.93 -15.87 -17.14
C LEU A 629 -16.15 -17.13 -16.72
N ARG A 630 -14.94 -17.31 -17.25
CA ARG A 630 -14.05 -18.44 -16.92
C ARG A 630 -13.32 -18.32 -15.59
N GLY A 631 -13.55 -17.25 -14.82
CA GLY A 631 -12.85 -17.03 -13.55
C GLY A 631 -11.38 -16.64 -13.71
N SER A 632 -10.98 -16.12 -14.88
CA SER A 632 -9.57 -15.76 -15.12
C SER A 632 -9.23 -14.41 -14.47
N GLU A 633 -8.17 -14.36 -13.65
CA GLU A 633 -7.62 -13.08 -13.14
C GLU A 633 -7.23 -12.11 -14.26
N VAL A 634 -6.82 -12.65 -15.41
CA VAL A 634 -6.50 -11.88 -16.61
C VAL A 634 -7.74 -11.17 -17.15
N GLY A 635 -8.91 -11.83 -17.14
CA GLY A 635 -10.17 -11.21 -17.54
C GLY A 635 -10.54 -10.05 -16.62
N ARG A 636 -10.46 -10.27 -15.29
CA ARG A 636 -10.73 -9.23 -14.28
C ARG A 636 -9.82 -8.01 -14.45
N SER A 637 -8.53 -8.25 -14.68
CA SER A 637 -7.53 -7.20 -14.87
C SER A 637 -7.75 -6.45 -16.18
N ALA A 638 -8.03 -7.15 -17.28
CA ALA A 638 -8.31 -6.56 -18.59
C ALA A 638 -9.57 -5.68 -18.57
N ALA A 639 -10.65 -6.12 -17.89
CA ALA A 639 -11.86 -5.31 -17.72
C ALA A 639 -11.58 -3.97 -17.03
N THR A 640 -10.72 -3.99 -16.01
CA THR A 640 -10.31 -2.79 -15.26
C THR A 640 -9.56 -1.81 -16.14
N VAL A 641 -8.67 -2.31 -16.99
CA VAL A 641 -7.86 -1.48 -17.88
C VAL A 641 -8.67 -0.90 -19.02
N LEU A 642 -9.50 -1.70 -19.67
CA LEU A 642 -10.34 -1.19 -20.75
C LEU A 642 -11.36 -0.17 -20.22
N CYS A 643 -11.90 -0.37 -19.01
CA CYS A 643 -12.72 0.63 -18.35
C CYS A 643 -11.94 1.91 -18.03
N GLY A 644 -10.68 1.80 -17.58
CA GLY A 644 -9.82 2.96 -17.33
C GLY A 644 -9.45 3.70 -18.62
N ALA A 645 -9.14 2.97 -19.69
CA ALA A 645 -8.84 3.53 -21.01
C ALA A 645 -10.07 4.20 -21.63
N GLY A 646 -11.24 3.56 -21.55
CA GLY A 646 -12.51 4.15 -21.99
C GLY A 646 -12.90 5.38 -21.16
N GLY A 647 -12.65 5.37 -19.85
CA GLY A 647 -12.85 6.52 -18.98
C GLY A 647 -11.90 7.68 -19.27
N LEU A 648 -10.64 7.39 -19.63
CA LEU A 648 -9.69 8.41 -20.08
C LEU A 648 -10.07 8.98 -21.44
N ALA A 649 -10.46 8.13 -22.39
CA ALA A 649 -10.97 8.56 -23.69
C ALA A 649 -12.19 9.47 -23.53
N ALA A 650 -13.15 9.06 -22.70
CA ALA A 650 -14.33 9.87 -22.39
C ALA A 650 -13.99 11.18 -21.67
N ALA A 651 -13.01 11.17 -20.77
CA ALA A 651 -12.54 12.39 -20.13
C ALA A 651 -11.85 13.34 -21.12
N SER A 652 -11.04 12.83 -22.04
CA SER A 652 -10.43 13.65 -23.10
C SER A 652 -11.48 14.23 -24.04
N LEU A 653 -12.49 13.44 -24.44
CA LEU A 653 -13.56 13.89 -25.33
C LEU A 653 -14.49 14.89 -24.65
N ALA A 654 -14.76 14.71 -23.35
CA ALA A 654 -15.48 15.69 -22.54
C ALA A 654 -14.74 17.03 -22.36
N VAL A 655 -13.41 17.03 -22.46
CA VAL A 655 -12.57 18.25 -22.38
C VAL A 655 -12.44 18.94 -23.73
N THR A 656 -12.50 18.22 -24.84
CA THR A 656 -12.50 18.83 -26.18
C THR A 656 -13.87 19.46 -26.47
N ALA A 657 -13.92 20.80 -26.56
CA ALA A 657 -15.13 21.59 -26.83
C ALA A 657 -15.81 21.31 -28.18
N VAL A 658 -15.29 20.36 -28.97
CA VAL A 658 -15.73 20.01 -30.32
C VAL A 658 -17.00 19.13 -30.30
N HIS A 659 -17.33 18.49 -29.18
CA HIS A 659 -18.42 17.52 -29.11
C HIS A 659 -19.70 18.12 -28.50
N GLY A 660 -20.83 17.97 -29.19
CA GLY A 660 -22.16 18.35 -28.68
C GLY A 660 -22.57 17.55 -27.44
N PHE A 661 -23.49 18.10 -26.64
CA PHE A 661 -23.98 17.50 -25.39
C PHE A 661 -24.40 16.03 -25.53
N ALA A 662 -25.05 15.66 -26.64
CA ALA A 662 -25.51 14.29 -26.89
C ALA A 662 -24.35 13.27 -26.98
N SER A 663 -23.22 13.65 -27.58
CA SER A 663 -22.02 12.80 -27.66
C SER A 663 -21.39 12.61 -26.28
N ARG A 664 -21.27 13.71 -25.50
CA ARG A 664 -20.76 13.66 -24.11
C ARG A 664 -21.64 12.80 -23.19
N ALA A 665 -22.96 12.93 -23.32
CA ALA A 665 -23.93 12.12 -22.56
C ALA A 665 -23.85 10.64 -22.93
N GLY A 666 -23.71 10.32 -24.23
CA GLY A 666 -23.55 8.94 -24.72
C GLY A 666 -22.32 8.24 -24.13
N GLU A 667 -21.18 8.96 -24.04
CA GLU A 667 -19.96 8.39 -23.48
C GLU A 667 -20.02 8.19 -21.96
N LEU A 668 -20.64 9.13 -21.23
CA LEU A 668 -20.87 8.96 -19.80
C LEU A 668 -21.81 7.78 -19.50
N LEU A 669 -22.86 7.62 -20.32
CA LEU A 669 -23.79 6.48 -20.21
C LEU A 669 -23.09 5.15 -20.44
N PHE A 670 -22.04 5.10 -21.27
CA PHE A 670 -21.20 3.91 -21.47
C PHE A 670 -20.23 3.64 -20.30
N VAL A 671 -19.53 4.67 -19.80
CA VAL A 671 -18.46 4.50 -18.80
C VAL A 671 -19.01 4.09 -17.43
N LEU A 672 -20.19 4.58 -17.04
CA LEU A 672 -20.79 4.28 -15.74
C LEU A 672 -21.06 2.77 -15.50
N PRO A 673 -21.74 2.04 -16.40
CA PRO A 673 -21.94 0.60 -16.24
C PRO A 673 -20.62 -0.18 -16.33
N ALA A 674 -19.67 0.24 -17.17
CA ALA A 674 -18.34 -0.36 -17.21
C ALA A 674 -17.59 -0.24 -15.87
N LEU A 675 -17.64 0.94 -15.24
CA LEU A 675 -17.02 1.19 -13.93
C LEU A 675 -17.70 0.38 -12.84
N ALA A 676 -19.03 0.33 -12.83
CA ALA A 676 -19.81 -0.46 -11.89
C ALA A 676 -19.49 -1.96 -12.00
N ALA A 677 -19.32 -2.48 -13.23
CA ALA A 677 -18.87 -3.84 -13.46
C ALA A 677 -17.49 -4.11 -12.83
N VAL A 678 -16.51 -3.22 -13.03
CA VAL A 678 -15.17 -3.35 -12.45
C VAL A 678 -15.21 -3.37 -10.92
N VAL A 679 -16.01 -2.49 -10.30
CA VAL A 679 -16.19 -2.47 -8.83
C VAL A 679 -16.73 -3.82 -8.33
N LEU A 680 -17.70 -4.40 -9.04
CA LEU A 680 -18.26 -5.71 -8.68
C LEU A 680 -17.25 -6.85 -8.88
N LEU A 681 -16.44 -6.82 -9.95
CA LEU A 681 -15.40 -7.82 -10.21
C LEU A 681 -14.31 -7.84 -9.11
N TRP A 682 -13.99 -6.68 -8.52
CA TRP A 682 -13.00 -6.56 -7.43
C TRP A 682 -13.60 -6.65 -6.01
N SER A 683 -14.91 -6.89 -5.89
CA SER A 683 -15.53 -7.07 -4.59
C SER A 683 -15.06 -8.38 -3.92
N ALA A 684 -15.01 -8.39 -2.58
CA ALA A 684 -14.60 -9.57 -1.80
C ALA A 684 -15.47 -10.81 -2.10
N ARG A 685 -16.72 -10.60 -2.55
CA ARG A 685 -17.65 -11.67 -2.95
C ARG A 685 -17.29 -12.31 -4.29
N SER A 686 -16.64 -11.57 -5.18
CA SER A 686 -16.19 -12.05 -6.49
C SER A 686 -14.78 -12.66 -6.44
N ALA A 687 -13.96 -12.31 -5.43
CA ALA A 687 -12.59 -12.78 -5.30
C ALA A 687 -12.42 -14.31 -5.39
N PRO A 688 -13.27 -15.14 -4.74
CA PRO A 688 -13.13 -16.60 -4.81
C PRO A 688 -13.34 -17.21 -6.19
N HIS A 689 -14.02 -16.50 -7.10
CA HIS A 689 -14.23 -16.93 -8.49
C HIS A 689 -13.00 -16.72 -9.38
N PHE A 690 -12.10 -15.83 -8.96
CA PHE A 690 -10.90 -15.47 -9.72
C PHE A 690 -9.61 -16.05 -9.12
N ASP A 691 -9.70 -16.84 -8.06
CA ASP A 691 -8.53 -17.38 -7.38
C ASP A 691 -8.00 -18.62 -8.13
N ASP A 692 -6.98 -18.42 -8.97
CA ASP A 692 -6.36 -19.45 -9.82
C ASP A 692 -5.62 -20.55 -9.02
N ASP A 693 -5.51 -20.41 -7.70
CA ASP A 693 -4.84 -21.36 -6.81
C ASP A 693 -5.71 -22.57 -6.41
N ARG A 694 -6.86 -22.82 -7.07
CA ARG A 694 -7.56 -24.11 -6.93
C ARG A 694 -6.87 -25.21 -7.75
N PRO A 695 -6.29 -26.24 -7.12
CA PRO A 695 -5.62 -27.35 -7.83
C PRO A 695 -6.58 -28.24 -8.67
N LEU A 696 -7.89 -28.03 -8.57
CA LEU A 696 -8.91 -28.95 -9.10
C LEU A 696 -9.06 -28.96 -10.64
N LEU A 697 -8.57 -27.95 -11.37
CA LEU A 697 -8.69 -27.89 -12.84
C LEU A 697 -7.46 -28.39 -13.60
N ARG A 698 -6.31 -28.62 -12.95
CA ARG A 698 -5.11 -29.17 -13.62
C ARG A 698 -5.15 -30.70 -13.77
N GLY A 699 -5.94 -31.40 -12.96
CA GLY A 699 -6.06 -32.86 -13.01
C GLY A 699 -6.73 -33.41 -14.29
N PHE A 700 -7.52 -32.59 -15.00
CA PHE A 700 -8.24 -33.04 -16.20
C PHE A 700 -7.50 -32.76 -17.52
N ALA A 701 -6.54 -31.82 -17.56
CA ALA A 701 -5.84 -31.46 -18.80
C ALA A 701 -4.64 -32.38 -19.13
N THR A 702 -4.31 -33.33 -18.27
CA THR A 702 -3.23 -34.32 -18.49
C THR A 702 -3.74 -35.76 -18.45
N GLY A 703 -5.04 -35.99 -18.70
CA GLY A 703 -5.65 -37.31 -18.76
C GLY A 703 -4.86 -38.25 -19.68
N GLY A 704 -4.09 -39.14 -19.05
CA GLY A 704 -3.40 -40.24 -19.70
C GLY A 704 -4.43 -41.21 -20.28
N GLY A 705 -4.27 -41.52 -21.57
CA GLY A 705 -4.94 -42.65 -22.19
C GLY A 705 -4.52 -43.96 -21.51
N PRO A 706 -5.36 -45.02 -21.62
CA PRO A 706 -5.10 -46.31 -21.00
C PRO A 706 -3.84 -46.93 -21.63
N ARG A 707 -2.74 -46.96 -20.86
CA ARG A 707 -1.57 -47.75 -21.21
C ARG A 707 -1.90 -49.22 -20.98
N TRP A 708 -2.10 -49.94 -22.07
CA TRP A 708 -1.94 -51.40 -22.13
C TRP A 708 -0.50 -51.72 -21.72
N GLY A 709 -0.33 -52.41 -20.59
CA GLY A 709 0.98 -52.92 -20.18
C GLY A 709 1.27 -54.24 -20.90
N PRO A 710 2.48 -54.46 -21.45
CA PRO A 710 2.93 -55.80 -21.73
C PRO A 710 3.50 -56.43 -20.46
N ALA A 711 3.06 -57.68 -20.28
CA ALA A 711 3.61 -58.80 -19.55
C ALA A 711 4.84 -58.59 -18.63
N ALA A 712 4.67 -59.11 -17.42
CA ALA A 712 5.73 -59.44 -16.48
C ALA A 712 6.81 -60.32 -17.14
N ALA A 713 8.07 -59.99 -16.87
CA ALA A 713 9.23 -60.88 -17.00
C ALA A 713 10.16 -60.66 -15.80
N PRO A 714 10.91 -61.69 -15.38
CA PRO A 714 11.08 -62.01 -13.97
C PRO A 714 12.34 -61.40 -13.35
N ALA A 715 12.37 -61.46 -12.02
CA ALA A 715 13.50 -61.08 -11.18
C ALA A 715 14.78 -61.80 -11.60
N ALA A 716 15.81 -61.01 -11.90
CA ALA A 716 17.19 -61.47 -11.99
C ALA A 716 18.06 -60.54 -11.14
N ALA A 717 18.80 -61.14 -10.22
CA ALA A 717 19.81 -60.52 -9.41
C ALA A 717 21.06 -60.22 -10.27
N SER A 718 21.66 -59.04 -10.12
CA SER A 718 23.09 -58.80 -10.37
C SER A 718 23.48 -57.51 -9.64
N GLU A 719 24.26 -57.63 -8.58
CA GLU A 719 25.69 -57.34 -8.60
C GLU A 719 26.03 -55.85 -8.63
N SER A 720 26.67 -55.45 -7.54
CA SER A 720 27.38 -54.21 -7.32
C SER A 720 28.47 -53.98 -8.36
N GLY A 721 28.37 -52.89 -9.12
CA GLY A 721 29.45 -52.31 -9.92
C GLY A 721 29.54 -50.80 -9.69
N PRO A 722 30.74 -50.23 -9.48
CA PRO A 722 30.92 -48.80 -9.23
C PRO A 722 30.98 -48.01 -10.54
N GLY A 723 30.32 -46.85 -10.55
CA GLY A 723 30.67 -45.76 -11.48
C GLY A 723 29.96 -45.78 -12.84
N VAL A 724 28.67 -45.46 -12.85
CA VAL A 724 28.06 -44.76 -14.00
C VAL A 724 27.20 -43.64 -13.45
N GLU A 725 27.70 -42.40 -13.59
CA GLU A 725 26.92 -41.19 -13.35
C GLU A 725 25.67 -41.24 -14.23
N PRO A 726 24.46 -41.08 -13.67
CA PRO A 726 23.26 -40.97 -14.50
C PRO A 726 23.41 -39.71 -15.36
N LEU A 727 23.40 -39.92 -16.68
CA LEU A 727 23.28 -38.86 -17.69
C LEU A 727 22.01 -38.05 -17.39
N LEU A 728 22.18 -36.97 -16.62
CA LEU A 728 21.17 -35.95 -16.42
C LEU A 728 20.84 -35.37 -17.80
N GLY A 729 19.58 -35.56 -18.20
CA GLY A 729 19.07 -35.11 -19.49
C GLY A 729 19.32 -33.62 -19.76
N PRO A 730 19.25 -33.22 -21.04
CA PRO A 730 19.64 -31.89 -21.46
C PRO A 730 18.81 -30.80 -20.77
N GLY A 731 19.48 -30.01 -19.93
CA GLY A 731 19.28 -28.56 -19.93
C GLY A 731 18.20 -27.98 -19.00
N ALA A 732 18.04 -28.47 -17.77
CA ALA A 732 17.52 -27.60 -16.71
C ALA A 732 18.65 -26.69 -16.20
N HIS A 733 19.13 -25.77 -17.05
CA HIS A 733 20.10 -24.77 -16.65
C HIS A 733 19.52 -23.99 -15.45
N LYS A 734 20.07 -24.25 -14.25
CA LYS A 734 19.90 -23.36 -13.09
C LYS A 734 20.39 -21.98 -13.52
N HIS A 735 19.46 -21.13 -13.95
CA HIS A 735 19.75 -19.74 -14.26
C HIS A 735 20.43 -19.13 -13.04
N ARG A 736 21.68 -18.68 -13.20
CA ARG A 736 22.38 -17.93 -12.16
C ARG A 736 21.46 -16.79 -11.73
N PRO A 737 21.11 -16.68 -10.44
CA PRO A 737 20.26 -15.59 -9.96
C PRO A 737 20.94 -14.25 -10.31
N GLY A 738 20.40 -13.58 -11.33
CA GLY A 738 20.94 -12.30 -11.82
C GLY A 738 20.98 -12.13 -13.34
N THR A 739 20.98 -13.20 -14.14
CA THR A 739 21.01 -13.04 -15.62
C THR A 739 19.60 -12.87 -16.18
N VAL A 740 19.26 -11.64 -16.58
CA VAL A 740 17.99 -11.33 -17.26
C VAL A 740 17.90 -12.13 -18.58
N PRO A 741 16.81 -12.90 -18.80
CA PRO A 741 16.66 -13.70 -20.02
C PRO A 741 16.81 -12.86 -21.29
N PRO A 742 17.33 -13.44 -22.38
CA PRO A 742 17.49 -12.72 -23.65
C PRO A 742 16.16 -12.17 -24.18
N THR A 743 15.06 -12.87 -23.95
CA THR A 743 13.71 -12.43 -24.33
C THR A 743 13.25 -11.21 -23.54
N VAL A 744 13.48 -11.18 -22.22
CA VAL A 744 13.22 -10.01 -21.37
C VAL A 744 14.13 -8.86 -21.76
N ARG A 745 15.39 -9.11 -22.09
CA ARG A 745 16.33 -8.08 -22.57
C ARG A 745 15.89 -7.48 -23.91
N ALA A 746 15.41 -8.30 -24.85
CA ALA A 746 14.85 -7.86 -26.11
C ALA A 746 13.57 -7.03 -25.88
N ALA A 747 12.68 -7.47 -24.98
CA ALA A 747 11.51 -6.69 -24.59
C ALA A 747 11.91 -5.31 -24.01
N LEU A 748 12.95 -5.26 -23.16
CA LEU A 748 13.45 -3.99 -22.61
C LEU A 748 14.01 -3.07 -23.71
N ARG A 749 14.73 -3.61 -24.70
CA ARG A 749 15.20 -2.82 -25.85
C ARG A 749 14.05 -2.23 -26.65
N LEU A 750 12.99 -3.02 -26.88
CA LEU A 750 11.79 -2.56 -27.57
C LEU A 750 11.00 -1.53 -26.75
N ILE A 751 10.97 -1.65 -25.42
CA ILE A 751 10.41 -0.63 -24.52
C ILE A 751 11.17 0.69 -24.68
N TYR A 752 12.51 0.65 -24.68
CA TYR A 752 13.31 1.85 -24.88
C TYR A 752 13.22 2.39 -26.31
N GLY A 753 13.08 1.52 -27.32
CA GLY A 753 12.83 1.89 -28.71
C GLY A 753 11.50 2.62 -28.88
N ALA A 754 10.41 2.06 -28.32
CA ALA A 754 9.10 2.73 -28.26
C ALA A 754 9.22 4.10 -27.59
N MET A 755 9.93 4.20 -26.47
CA MET A 755 10.17 5.48 -25.81
C MET A 755 10.88 6.50 -26.73
N GLY A 756 11.88 6.06 -27.51
CA GLY A 756 12.54 6.89 -28.51
C GLY A 756 11.59 7.38 -29.60
N PHE A 757 10.74 6.49 -30.13
CA PHE A 757 9.72 6.87 -31.11
C PHE A 757 8.67 7.83 -30.56
N ALA A 758 8.28 7.69 -29.29
CA ALA A 758 7.39 8.64 -28.64
C ALA A 758 8.02 10.05 -28.56
N VAL A 759 9.30 10.14 -28.17
CA VAL A 759 10.03 11.43 -28.17
C VAL A 759 10.13 12.03 -29.57
N LEU A 760 10.45 11.21 -30.58
CA LEU A 760 10.53 11.66 -31.97
C LEU A 760 9.18 12.14 -32.50
N SER A 761 8.09 11.43 -32.18
CA SER A 761 6.73 11.84 -32.54
C SER A 761 6.41 13.21 -31.96
N GLU A 762 6.74 13.45 -30.70
CA GLU A 762 6.47 14.71 -30.00
C GLU A 762 7.35 15.84 -30.51
N ALA A 763 8.63 15.57 -30.80
CA ALA A 763 9.51 16.53 -31.46
C ALA A 763 8.96 16.92 -32.84
N PHE A 764 8.38 15.97 -33.58
CA PHE A 764 7.75 16.23 -34.88
C PHE A 764 6.48 17.07 -34.75
N ILE A 765 5.64 16.80 -33.73
CA ILE A 765 4.45 17.62 -33.42
C ILE A 765 4.86 19.03 -33.05
N ALA A 766 5.83 19.18 -32.15
CA ALA A 766 6.34 20.47 -31.72
C ALA A 766 6.92 21.26 -32.91
N HIS A 767 7.71 20.60 -33.76
CA HIS A 767 8.27 21.22 -34.96
C HIS A 767 7.18 21.64 -35.95
N ARG A 768 6.19 20.78 -36.22
CA ARG A 768 5.03 21.11 -37.06
C ARG A 768 4.31 22.34 -36.53
N ILE A 769 3.97 22.36 -35.24
CA ILE A 769 3.30 23.49 -34.60
C ILE A 769 4.14 24.76 -34.73
N ALA A 770 5.46 24.68 -34.50
CA ALA A 770 6.37 25.80 -34.64
C ALA A 770 6.46 26.32 -36.09
N THR A 771 6.36 25.44 -37.09
CA THR A 771 6.43 25.81 -38.52
C THR A 771 5.10 26.29 -39.10
N THR A 772 3.96 25.84 -38.59
CA THR A 772 2.64 26.23 -39.10
C THR A 772 2.06 27.47 -38.42
N LEU A 773 2.50 27.79 -37.18
CA LEU A 773 2.06 29.00 -36.47
C LEU A 773 2.36 30.30 -37.24
N PRO A 774 3.58 30.51 -37.77
CA PRO A 774 3.97 31.77 -38.42
C PRO A 774 3.24 32.01 -39.74
N THR A 775 2.88 30.95 -40.45
CA THR A 775 2.18 31.06 -41.75
C THR A 775 0.68 31.34 -41.60
N ALA A 776 0.10 31.08 -40.43
CA ALA A 776 -1.32 31.36 -40.14
C ALA A 776 -1.54 32.75 -39.51
N SER A 777 -0.46 33.38 -39.04
CA SER A 777 -0.50 34.72 -38.46
C SER A 777 -0.35 35.78 -39.54
N ASP A 778 -1.46 36.13 -40.19
CA ASP A 778 -1.60 37.46 -40.76
C ASP A 778 -1.72 38.43 -39.56
N PRO A 779 -0.72 39.28 -39.27
CA PRO A 779 -0.61 40.01 -38.01
C PRO A 779 -1.79 40.96 -37.70
N GLY A 780 -2.71 41.18 -38.66
CA GLY A 780 -3.94 41.97 -38.47
C GLY A 780 -5.20 41.17 -38.10
N SER A 781 -5.19 39.83 -38.13
CA SER A 781 -6.41 39.04 -37.90
C SER A 781 -6.71 38.86 -36.40
N PRO A 782 -7.88 39.30 -35.89
CA PRO A 782 -8.29 39.11 -34.49
C PRO A 782 -8.48 37.62 -34.10
N ALA A 783 -8.58 36.72 -35.08
CA ALA A 783 -8.60 35.27 -34.83
C ALA A 783 -7.23 34.75 -34.33
N THR A 784 -6.14 35.40 -34.70
CA THR A 784 -4.77 35.00 -34.37
C THR A 784 -4.43 35.25 -32.90
N THR A 785 -4.90 36.37 -32.34
CA THR A 785 -4.68 36.76 -30.93
C THR A 785 -5.43 35.83 -29.96
N ALA A 786 -6.58 35.29 -30.36
CA ALA A 786 -7.33 34.32 -29.56
C ALA A 786 -6.78 32.87 -29.65
N ALA A 787 -6.15 32.49 -30.77
CA ALA A 787 -5.65 31.13 -31.00
C ALA A 787 -4.32 30.82 -30.27
N THR A 788 -3.45 31.83 -30.11
CA THR A 788 -2.09 31.68 -29.57
C THR A 788 -2.00 31.03 -28.17
N PRO A 789 -2.82 31.41 -27.16
CA PRO A 789 -2.78 30.77 -25.84
C PRO A 789 -3.29 29.32 -25.87
N THR A 790 -4.29 29.02 -26.72
CA THR A 790 -4.86 27.68 -26.87
C THR A 790 -3.85 26.71 -27.48
N VAL A 791 -3.12 27.15 -28.51
CA VAL A 791 -2.06 26.32 -29.13
C VAL A 791 -0.89 26.12 -28.16
N SER A 792 -0.47 27.17 -27.45
CA SER A 792 0.60 27.07 -26.45
C SER A 792 0.22 26.11 -25.31
N ALA A 793 -1.03 26.15 -24.85
CA ALA A 793 -1.55 25.23 -23.84
C ALA A 793 -1.62 23.79 -24.34
N ALA A 794 -2.03 23.57 -25.59
CA ALA A 794 -2.05 22.25 -26.22
C ALA A 794 -0.64 21.65 -26.37
N VAL A 795 0.34 22.45 -26.84
CA VAL A 795 1.76 22.04 -26.92
C VAL A 795 2.27 21.65 -25.53
N PHE A 796 2.03 22.50 -24.54
CA PHE A 796 2.49 22.25 -23.17
C PHE A 796 1.85 20.98 -22.57
N ALA A 797 0.55 20.77 -22.80
CA ALA A 797 -0.15 19.56 -22.38
C ALA A 797 0.42 18.30 -23.04
N ASN A 798 0.70 18.34 -24.34
CA ASN A 798 1.31 17.22 -25.06
C ASN A 798 2.71 16.90 -24.54
N VAL A 799 3.57 17.91 -24.37
CA VAL A 799 4.91 17.71 -23.80
C VAL A 799 4.83 17.06 -22.41
N LEU A 800 3.89 17.48 -21.57
CA LEU A 800 3.68 16.87 -20.26
C LEU A 800 3.19 15.42 -20.33
N ILE A 801 2.26 15.11 -21.23
CA ILE A 801 1.78 13.75 -21.47
C ILE A 801 2.95 12.87 -21.94
N ALA A 802 3.75 13.35 -22.88
CA ALA A 802 4.94 12.67 -23.39
C ALA A 802 5.95 12.37 -22.27
N LEU A 803 6.32 13.37 -21.48
CA LEU A 803 7.26 13.19 -20.36
C LEU A 803 6.71 12.21 -19.31
N SER A 804 5.40 12.23 -19.06
CA SER A 804 4.73 11.29 -18.15
C SER A 804 4.77 9.86 -18.68
N LEU A 805 4.50 9.67 -19.98
CA LEU A 805 4.60 8.37 -20.66
C LEU A 805 6.04 7.85 -20.64
N ILE A 806 7.03 8.69 -20.94
CA ILE A 806 8.46 8.34 -20.87
C ILE A 806 8.83 7.87 -19.47
N GLY A 807 8.48 8.65 -18.44
CA GLY A 807 8.75 8.27 -17.04
C GLY A 807 8.08 6.95 -16.65
N LEU A 808 6.87 6.71 -17.14
CA LEU A 808 6.13 5.47 -16.93
C LEU A 808 6.81 4.28 -17.61
N TRP A 809 7.24 4.41 -18.86
CA TRP A 809 7.96 3.37 -19.60
C TRP A 809 9.33 3.04 -18.98
N VAL A 810 10.07 4.04 -18.50
CA VAL A 810 11.33 3.83 -17.75
C VAL A 810 11.07 3.04 -16.47
N TRP A 811 10.05 3.42 -15.72
CA TRP A 811 9.65 2.70 -14.50
C TRP A 811 9.25 1.25 -14.81
N LEU A 812 8.51 1.04 -15.88
CA LEU A 812 8.06 -0.26 -16.35
C LEU A 812 9.21 -1.17 -16.77
N ALA A 813 10.15 -0.64 -17.57
CA ALA A 813 11.37 -1.33 -17.95
C ALA A 813 12.15 -1.79 -16.72
N HIS A 814 12.23 -0.95 -15.70
CA HIS A 814 12.91 -1.29 -14.45
C HIS A 814 12.21 -2.41 -13.67
N LEU A 815 10.88 -2.38 -13.59
CA LEU A 815 10.11 -3.48 -12.98
C LEU A 815 10.31 -4.80 -13.74
N CYS A 816 10.32 -4.75 -15.07
CA CYS A 816 10.54 -5.93 -15.92
C CYS A 816 11.94 -6.49 -15.73
N ARG A 817 12.97 -5.62 -15.69
CA ARG A 817 14.36 -6.00 -15.42
C ARG A 817 14.52 -6.70 -14.07
N ARG A 818 13.78 -6.27 -13.05
CA ARG A 818 13.82 -6.86 -11.69
C ARG A 818 13.07 -8.18 -11.53
N GLY A 819 12.32 -8.63 -12.54
CA GLY A 819 11.53 -9.87 -12.43
C GLY A 819 10.38 -9.76 -11.44
N VAL A 820 9.85 -8.55 -11.20
CA VAL A 820 8.74 -8.38 -10.25
C VAL A 820 7.50 -9.08 -10.82
N ARG A 821 6.83 -9.90 -10.00
CA ARG A 821 5.69 -10.75 -10.41
C ARG A 821 4.58 -10.01 -11.19
N GLY A 822 4.31 -8.76 -10.81
CA GLY A 822 3.32 -7.89 -11.45
C GLY A 822 3.84 -7.04 -12.62
N ALA A 823 5.14 -7.06 -12.93
CA ALA A 823 5.75 -6.18 -13.93
C ALA A 823 5.18 -6.40 -15.33
N ARG A 824 5.06 -7.66 -15.77
CA ARG A 824 4.46 -8.02 -17.07
C ARG A 824 3.00 -7.61 -17.19
N ILE A 825 2.26 -7.71 -16.08
CA ILE A 825 0.86 -7.28 -16.02
C ILE A 825 0.83 -5.76 -16.16
N ALA A 826 1.51 -5.02 -15.28
CA ALA A 826 1.61 -3.57 -15.36
C ALA A 826 2.07 -3.08 -16.74
N ALA A 827 3.00 -3.80 -17.38
CA ALA A 827 3.47 -3.49 -18.72
C ALA A 827 2.37 -3.58 -19.75
N THR A 828 1.62 -4.68 -19.73
CA THR A 828 0.47 -4.87 -20.61
C THR A 828 -0.62 -3.85 -20.34
N LEU A 829 -0.91 -3.58 -19.07
CA LEU A 829 -1.98 -2.67 -18.65
C LEU A 829 -1.70 -1.21 -19.02
N LEU A 830 -0.43 -0.80 -19.12
CA LEU A 830 -0.04 0.58 -19.40
C LEU A 830 0.38 0.80 -20.85
N ALA A 831 1.07 -0.17 -21.45
CA ALA A 831 1.52 -0.08 -22.83
C ALA A 831 0.39 -0.30 -23.83
N LEU A 832 -0.59 -1.16 -23.53
CA LEU A 832 -1.70 -1.43 -24.45
C LEU A 832 -2.59 -0.19 -24.65
N PRO A 833 -3.03 0.56 -23.62
CA PRO A 833 -3.74 1.82 -23.85
C PRO A 833 -2.87 2.88 -24.52
N ALA A 834 -1.57 2.97 -24.17
CA ALA A 834 -0.67 3.91 -24.84
C ALA A 834 -0.53 3.61 -26.34
N CYS A 835 -0.45 2.33 -26.73
CA CYS A 835 -0.34 1.93 -28.13
C CYS A 835 -1.70 1.97 -28.87
N CYS A 836 -2.80 1.62 -28.20
CA CYS A 836 -4.12 1.50 -28.85
C CYS A 836 -4.98 2.76 -28.78
N VAL A 837 -4.71 3.69 -27.86
CA VAL A 837 -5.51 4.92 -27.68
C VAL A 837 -4.71 6.15 -28.08
N ALA A 838 -3.45 6.25 -27.64
CA ALA A 838 -2.64 7.43 -27.98
C ALA A 838 -2.21 7.42 -29.46
N ALA A 839 -1.87 6.25 -30.04
CA ALA A 839 -1.48 6.22 -31.45
C ALA A 839 -2.62 6.62 -32.41
N PRO A 840 -3.86 6.11 -32.30
CA PRO A 840 -4.98 6.56 -33.13
C PRO A 840 -5.40 8.01 -32.88
N LEU A 841 -5.38 8.48 -31.62
CA LEU A 841 -5.65 9.89 -31.34
C LEU A 841 -4.59 10.79 -31.98
N LEU A 842 -3.32 10.42 -31.93
CA LEU A 842 -2.25 11.18 -32.58
C LEU A 842 -2.33 11.10 -34.12
N LEU A 843 -2.83 9.98 -34.67
CA LEU A 843 -3.10 9.84 -36.11
C LEU A 843 -4.23 10.79 -36.57
N LEU A 844 -5.29 10.97 -35.76
CA LEU A 844 -6.39 11.89 -36.08
C LEU A 844 -5.97 13.37 -36.17
N PHE A 845 -4.87 13.76 -35.54
CA PHE A 845 -4.36 15.14 -35.55
C PHE A 845 -3.21 15.38 -36.53
N THR A 846 -2.80 14.36 -37.30
CA THR A 846 -1.54 14.42 -38.05
C THR A 846 -1.72 13.90 -39.47
N SER A 847 -1.37 14.69 -40.48
CA SER A 847 -1.57 14.34 -41.90
C SER A 847 -0.28 13.87 -42.61
N GLY A 848 0.80 13.60 -41.87
CA GLY A 848 2.11 13.33 -42.45
C GLY A 848 2.47 11.84 -42.44
N VAL A 849 2.80 11.26 -43.60
CA VAL A 849 3.23 9.85 -43.75
C VAL A 849 4.39 9.51 -42.80
N ALA A 850 5.36 10.42 -42.64
CA ALA A 850 6.48 10.24 -41.72
C ALA A 850 6.02 10.10 -40.25
N GLN A 851 4.99 10.85 -39.85
CA GLN A 851 4.47 10.82 -38.50
C GLN A 851 3.64 9.57 -38.23
N HIS A 852 2.86 9.12 -39.23
CA HIS A 852 2.16 7.83 -39.19
C HIS A 852 3.16 6.68 -39.04
N ALA A 853 4.28 6.73 -39.77
CA ALA A 853 5.34 5.74 -39.66
C ALA A 853 5.96 5.71 -38.26
N VAL A 854 6.24 6.86 -37.65
CA VAL A 854 6.79 6.94 -36.27
C VAL A 854 5.79 6.39 -35.24
N LEU A 855 4.50 6.71 -35.37
CA LEU A 855 3.44 6.20 -34.50
C LEU A 855 3.22 4.69 -34.67
N ALA A 856 3.27 4.18 -35.90
CA ALA A 856 3.22 2.75 -36.18
C ALA A 856 4.42 2.02 -35.57
N LEU A 857 5.64 2.57 -35.72
CA LEU A 857 6.85 2.01 -35.11
C LEU A 857 6.78 2.03 -33.57
N PHE A 858 6.22 3.08 -32.98
CA PHE A 858 5.94 3.14 -31.54
C PHE A 858 5.01 2.01 -31.09
N ALA A 859 3.85 1.88 -31.74
CA ALA A 859 2.83 0.88 -31.39
C ALA A 859 3.36 -0.55 -31.59
N LEU A 860 4.03 -0.82 -32.72
CA LEU A 860 4.64 -2.11 -33.02
C LEU A 860 5.73 -2.48 -32.02
N SER A 861 6.58 -1.52 -31.63
CA SER A 861 7.61 -1.74 -30.61
C SER A 861 7.00 -2.05 -29.25
N GLY A 862 5.96 -1.31 -28.84
CA GLY A 862 5.24 -1.56 -27.60
C GLY A 862 4.55 -2.93 -27.57
N LEU A 863 3.80 -3.29 -28.61
CA LEU A 863 3.13 -4.58 -28.74
C LEU A 863 4.11 -5.75 -28.80
N SER A 864 5.21 -5.59 -29.53
CA SER A 864 6.27 -6.60 -29.61
C SER A 864 6.95 -6.80 -28.25
N ALA A 865 7.21 -5.72 -27.51
CA ALA A 865 7.72 -5.82 -26.14
C ALA A 865 6.76 -6.58 -25.22
N ILE A 866 5.47 -6.28 -25.26
CA ILE A 866 4.44 -6.99 -24.48
C ILE A 866 4.47 -8.48 -24.84
N THR A 867 4.46 -8.81 -26.14
CA THR A 867 4.47 -10.20 -26.61
C THR A 867 5.69 -10.95 -26.07
N LEU A 868 6.88 -10.35 -26.15
CA LEU A 868 8.11 -10.93 -25.61
C LEU A 868 8.11 -11.07 -24.08
N LEU A 869 7.35 -10.28 -23.34
CA LEU A 869 7.20 -10.45 -21.88
C LEU A 869 6.30 -11.64 -21.50
N TRP A 870 5.43 -12.08 -22.42
CA TRP A 870 4.46 -13.15 -22.17
C TRP A 870 4.85 -14.52 -22.76
N ILE A 871 5.87 -14.60 -23.62
CA ILE A 871 6.37 -15.89 -24.11
C ILE A 871 6.95 -16.74 -22.96
N PRO A 872 6.87 -18.09 -23.05
CA PRO A 872 7.29 -19.00 -21.99
C PRO A 872 8.70 -18.76 -21.41
N PRO A 873 9.74 -18.43 -22.22
CA PRO A 873 11.08 -18.17 -21.69
C PRO A 873 11.14 -16.96 -20.73
N SER A 874 10.25 -15.98 -20.91
CA SER A 874 10.16 -14.81 -20.03
C SER A 874 9.37 -15.10 -18.75
N ALA A 875 8.46 -16.08 -18.78
CA ALA A 875 7.59 -16.40 -17.65
C ALA A 875 8.38 -16.85 -16.40
N GLY A 876 9.47 -17.62 -16.60
CA GLY A 876 10.33 -18.07 -15.51
C GLY A 876 11.01 -16.93 -14.73
N HIS A 877 11.32 -15.81 -15.40
CA HIS A 877 11.92 -14.63 -14.76
C HIS A 877 10.94 -13.85 -13.88
N PHE A 878 9.64 -13.96 -14.15
CA PHE A 878 8.58 -13.35 -13.35
C PHE A 878 7.90 -14.34 -12.40
N ALA A 879 8.29 -15.62 -12.44
CA ALA A 879 7.78 -16.63 -11.54
C ALA A 879 8.25 -16.35 -10.11
N PRO A 880 7.43 -16.69 -9.09
CA PRO A 880 7.93 -16.69 -7.73
C PRO A 880 9.18 -17.60 -7.67
N PRO A 881 10.20 -17.23 -6.88
CA PRO A 881 11.36 -18.09 -6.72
C PRO A 881 10.87 -19.46 -6.27
N THR A 882 11.18 -20.48 -7.08
CA THR A 882 10.88 -21.85 -6.71
C THR A 882 11.62 -22.09 -5.40
N PRO A 883 10.94 -22.56 -4.33
CA PRO A 883 11.65 -22.96 -3.13
C PRO A 883 12.75 -23.95 -3.57
N PRO A 884 13.98 -23.81 -3.04
CA PRO A 884 15.05 -24.74 -3.41
C PRO A 884 14.53 -26.17 -3.21
N PRO A 885 14.77 -27.08 -4.17
CA PRO A 885 14.44 -28.48 -3.96
C PRO A 885 15.04 -28.88 -2.62
N ALA A 886 14.24 -29.51 -1.76
CA ALA A 886 14.73 -30.03 -0.50
C ALA A 886 16.02 -30.79 -0.80
N SER A 887 17.14 -30.40 -0.18
CA SER A 887 18.40 -31.12 -0.38
C SER A 887 18.12 -32.60 -0.15
N PRO A 888 18.56 -33.50 -1.05
CA PRO A 888 18.46 -34.92 -0.77
C PRO A 888 19.10 -35.15 0.60
N ALA A 889 18.36 -35.82 1.48
CA ALA A 889 18.82 -36.12 2.83
C ALA A 889 20.17 -36.85 2.74
N PRO A 890 21.17 -36.51 3.57
CA PRO A 890 22.33 -37.35 3.75
C PRO A 890 21.95 -38.72 4.32
#